data_AF-A0A8T9D5W1-F1
#
_entry.id   AF-A0A8T9D5W1-F1
#
_cell.length_a   1.000
_cell.length_b   1.000
_cell.length_c   1.000
_cell.angle_alpha   90.00
_cell.angle_beta   90.00
_cell.angle_gamma   90.00
#
_symmetry.space_group_name_H-M   'P 1'
#
loop_
_entity.id
_entity.type
_entity.pdbx_description
1 polymer ?
#
loop_
_entity_poly.entity_id
_entity_poly.type
_entity_poly.pdbx_seq_one_letter_code
_entity_poly.pdbx_strand_id
1 'polypeptide(L)'
;MNGRLFNPQALDSGRLSQVIALLATSATIDPMERGAFLRGQIISETTDAGDQRFDVVLSLLADLADQGWELNTDSGSIFITPSELKPKDGETIEHAKKRARKGLQRASNRQLAQPSVSAFIASMERRRRFGEGEKSVIDLIDDGPTLASDLNPATTLSGAARMNALRRAFRPCVVECGPEDRCEFTGLKLQDIWRYFRHTWSLEYNPLPGRTLRLLIRNAARPNSPIIGIAMLASPAANLYVRDAWIRWRNADDLIAGLMEHRWRPEDISDALMAAIRTAIAEIRSEDLVPADELEFPTEKTLFVLDQIVAKATAQRSDDLRQRSDDALVDIRDVDKATITDEHWAALSQTSLYRKKRAEQLKPLLGALRDLKLADFDTAPKAAIYEALLDRRGKQAINVALNEIKKRKLAIEVADVAVCGAISPYNHLLGGKLVALLMGSQDVRDIYSRRYRDQASEIASQIAGRAIRRAADLKVLTTTSLYGVGGNQYSAAKVIPQDSPNLRSEVRWRKLASTTGFTVTHISPQTVGLMRRLAISVYGRRRINSVFGEGSSPRTRQIREGLNLIGINNDDVLRQSVGRRVYAMELFPNARDTLAGFDPRVRSKNSPAATAIADGWLSRWLAPRIGKAEIMAQLAEARPRGISDELQRRIREGGTKGTEEVSTLLIRKGDEPE
;
A
#
# COMPACT_ATOMS: atom_id res chain seq x y z
N MET A 1 -14.26 10.82 27.96
CA MET A 1 -14.81 10.50 26.62
C MET A 1 -13.65 10.45 25.63
N ASN A 2 -13.48 9.36 24.88
CA ASN A 2 -12.40 9.18 23.89
C ASN A 2 -12.72 9.76 22.50
N GLY A 3 -13.78 10.59 22.39
CA GLY A 3 -14.22 11.17 21.13
C GLY A 3 -13.32 12.32 20.68
N ARG A 4 -13.05 12.38 19.37
CA ARG A 4 -12.38 13.53 18.74
C ARG A 4 -13.43 14.56 18.38
N LEU A 5 -13.16 15.84 18.66
CA LEU A 5 -14.03 16.93 18.26
C LEU A 5 -14.07 16.98 16.72
N PHE A 6 -15.27 16.93 16.14
CA PHE A 6 -15.52 17.15 14.73
C PHE A 6 -16.18 18.52 14.59
N ASN A 7 -15.38 19.54 14.31
CA ASN A 7 -15.85 20.91 14.24
C ASN A 7 -15.74 21.46 12.81
N PRO A 8 -16.80 21.40 11.99
CA PRO A 8 -16.79 21.96 10.65
C PRO A 8 -16.94 23.49 10.70
N GLN A 9 -15.86 24.19 11.07
CA GLN A 9 -15.86 25.65 11.34
C GLN A 9 -16.29 26.51 10.14
N ALA A 10 -16.25 25.97 8.92
CA ALA A 10 -16.63 26.70 7.72
C ALA A 10 -18.13 26.54 7.36
N LEU A 11 -18.90 25.80 8.16
CA LEU A 11 -20.34 25.63 8.01
C LEU A 11 -21.09 26.73 8.79
N ASP A 12 -22.14 27.30 8.22
CA ASP A 12 -22.97 28.28 8.94
C ASP A 12 -23.75 27.63 10.10
N SER A 13 -24.19 28.44 11.06
CA SER A 13 -24.86 27.97 12.28
C SER A 13 -26.18 27.24 12.01
N GLY A 14 -26.92 27.63 10.97
CA GLY A 14 -28.17 26.99 10.57
C GLY A 14 -27.91 25.57 10.04
N ARG A 15 -26.98 25.43 9.09
CA ARG A 15 -26.55 24.14 8.55
C ARG A 15 -25.91 23.26 9.60
N LEU A 16 -25.10 23.80 10.52
CA LEU A 16 -24.54 23.04 11.63
C LEU A 16 -25.64 22.49 12.56
N SER A 17 -26.64 23.31 12.90
CA SER A 17 -27.78 22.88 13.70
C SER A 17 -28.57 21.76 13.00
N GLN A 18 -28.72 21.85 11.69
CA GLN A 18 -29.33 20.80 10.86
C GLN A 18 -28.51 19.50 10.90
N VAL A 19 -27.19 19.55 10.78
CA VAL A 19 -26.33 18.34 10.91
C VAL A 19 -26.51 17.69 12.29
N ILE A 20 -26.53 18.48 13.36
CA ILE A 20 -26.71 17.98 14.73
C ILE A 20 -28.07 17.30 14.90
N ALA A 21 -29.14 17.90 14.39
CA ALA A 21 -30.48 17.32 14.41
C ALA A 21 -30.52 15.98 13.64
N LEU A 22 -29.91 15.92 12.45
CA LEU A 22 -29.81 14.68 11.67
C LEU A 22 -29.01 13.60 12.39
N LEU A 23 -27.93 13.96 13.10
CA LEU A 23 -27.17 13.01 13.91
C LEU A 23 -27.98 12.47 15.07
N ALA A 24 -28.75 13.31 15.77
CA ALA A 24 -29.65 12.89 16.83
C ALA A 24 -30.72 11.91 16.32
N THR A 25 -31.32 12.18 15.14
CA THR A 25 -32.22 11.22 14.47
C THR A 25 -31.49 9.94 14.10
N SER A 26 -30.27 10.03 13.55
CA SER A 26 -29.51 8.85 13.16
C SER A 26 -29.16 7.92 14.34
N ALA A 27 -29.13 8.44 15.57
CA ALA A 27 -28.83 7.66 16.76
C ALA A 27 -29.91 6.60 17.04
N THR A 28 -31.17 6.83 16.61
CA THR A 28 -32.28 5.87 16.76
C THR A 28 -32.38 4.87 15.60
N ILE A 29 -31.66 5.12 14.50
CA ILE A 29 -31.60 4.25 13.33
C ILE A 29 -30.59 3.11 13.58
N ASP A 30 -30.87 1.94 13.01
CA ASP A 30 -29.93 0.81 13.02
C ASP A 30 -28.53 1.29 12.59
N PRO A 31 -27.47 1.01 13.36
CA PRO A 31 -26.09 1.35 12.99
C PRO A 31 -25.66 0.90 11.58
N MET A 32 -26.36 -0.07 10.98
CA MET A 32 -26.19 -0.53 9.61
C MET A 32 -26.76 0.44 8.57
N GLU A 33 -27.76 1.23 8.92
CA GLU A 33 -28.49 2.11 8.01
C GLU A 33 -28.14 3.59 8.16
N ARG A 34 -27.50 3.99 9.27
CA ARG A 34 -27.10 5.39 9.55
C ARG A 34 -26.36 6.06 8.39
N GLY A 35 -25.39 5.36 7.79
CA GLY A 35 -24.63 5.91 6.67
C GLY A 35 -25.45 6.03 5.37
N ALA A 36 -26.50 5.23 5.19
CA ALA A 36 -27.43 5.39 4.08
C ALA A 36 -28.39 6.57 4.35
N PHE A 37 -28.93 6.65 5.57
CA PHE A 37 -29.78 7.76 6.02
C PHE A 37 -29.10 9.12 5.81
N LEU A 38 -27.88 9.30 6.35
CA LEU A 38 -27.14 10.56 6.23
C LEU A 38 -26.86 10.94 4.77
N ARG A 39 -26.56 9.94 3.90
CA ARG A 39 -26.39 10.18 2.47
C ARG A 39 -27.68 10.54 1.75
N GLY A 40 -28.82 10.06 2.22
CA GLY A 40 -30.14 10.43 1.69
C GLY A 40 -30.52 11.89 1.96
N GLN A 41 -29.83 12.56 2.88
CA GLN A 41 -30.06 13.99 3.21
C GLN A 41 -29.16 14.95 2.41
N ILE A 42 -28.28 14.42 1.55
CA ILE A 42 -27.42 15.23 0.67
C ILE A 42 -28.32 15.92 -0.36
N ILE A 43 -28.15 17.23 -0.52
CA ILE A 43 -28.99 18.05 -1.41
C ILE A 43 -28.73 17.63 -2.87
N SER A 44 -27.46 17.42 -3.23
CA SER A 44 -26.97 17.01 -4.55
C SER A 44 -27.40 17.95 -5.68
N GLU A 45 -26.42 18.61 -6.33
CA GLU A 45 -26.57 19.53 -7.49
C GLU A 45 -26.62 21.04 -7.18
N THR A 46 -26.43 21.45 -5.93
CA THR A 46 -26.24 22.87 -5.58
C THR A 46 -24.90 23.44 -6.08
N THR A 47 -24.92 24.71 -6.52
CA THR A 47 -23.71 25.51 -6.82
C THR A 47 -23.28 26.38 -5.64
N ASP A 48 -24.10 26.49 -4.59
CA ASP A 48 -23.79 27.27 -3.41
C ASP A 48 -22.69 26.58 -2.58
N ALA A 49 -21.67 27.35 -2.16
CA ALA A 49 -20.54 26.81 -1.43
C ALA A 49 -20.90 26.39 0.00
N GLY A 50 -21.88 27.03 0.65
CA GLY A 50 -22.40 26.64 1.96
C GLY A 50 -23.09 25.28 1.92
N ASP A 51 -23.98 25.10 0.96
CA ASP A 51 -24.67 23.82 0.73
C ASP A 51 -23.70 22.70 0.31
N GLN A 52 -22.70 23.02 -0.50
CA GLN A 52 -21.65 22.04 -0.83
C GLN A 52 -20.81 21.64 0.39
N ARG A 53 -20.54 22.55 1.33
CA ARG A 53 -19.90 22.20 2.62
C ARG A 53 -20.79 21.28 3.43
N PHE A 54 -22.10 21.55 3.49
CA PHE A 54 -23.08 20.69 4.16
C PHE A 54 -23.08 19.28 3.57
N ASP A 55 -23.15 19.15 2.24
CA ASP A 55 -23.09 17.87 1.54
C ASP A 55 -21.80 17.09 1.85
N VAL A 56 -20.64 17.78 1.86
CA VAL A 56 -19.35 17.15 2.19
C VAL A 56 -19.35 16.65 3.65
N VAL A 57 -19.88 17.43 4.59
CA VAL A 57 -19.95 17.05 6.01
C VAL A 57 -20.83 15.81 6.19
N LEU A 58 -22.04 15.79 5.63
CA LEU A 58 -22.94 14.64 5.73
C LEU A 58 -22.34 13.39 5.09
N SER A 59 -21.74 13.52 3.89
CA SER A 59 -21.12 12.39 3.19
C SER A 59 -19.92 11.83 3.96
N LEU A 60 -19.12 12.71 4.60
CA LEU A 60 -18.00 12.30 5.44
C LEU A 60 -18.47 11.58 6.72
N LEU A 61 -19.48 12.11 7.41
CA LEU A 61 -20.05 11.45 8.60
C LEU A 61 -20.67 10.09 8.24
N ALA A 62 -21.35 9.99 7.10
CA ALA A 62 -21.89 8.74 6.57
C ALA A 62 -20.79 7.69 6.31
N ASP A 63 -19.67 8.13 5.75
CA ASP A 63 -18.49 7.30 5.53
C ASP A 63 -17.86 6.80 6.84
N LEU A 64 -17.78 7.65 7.87
CA LEU A 64 -17.29 7.24 9.19
C LEU A 64 -18.24 6.25 9.86
N ALA A 65 -19.56 6.50 9.82
CA ALA A 65 -20.58 5.60 10.36
C ALA A 65 -20.53 4.20 9.73
N ASP A 66 -20.35 4.13 8.41
CA ASP A 66 -20.19 2.86 7.69
C ASP A 66 -18.99 2.04 8.16
N GLN A 67 -17.93 2.71 8.62
CA GLN A 67 -16.75 2.04 9.16
C GLN A 67 -16.86 1.73 10.65
N GLY A 68 -18.05 1.93 11.22
CA GLY A 68 -18.35 1.66 12.62
C GLY A 68 -17.80 2.72 13.57
N TRP A 69 -17.53 3.94 13.10
CA TRP A 69 -17.23 5.05 13.99
C TRP A 69 -18.52 5.46 14.72
N GLU A 70 -18.38 5.76 16.00
CA GLU A 70 -19.48 6.31 16.79
C GLU A 70 -19.55 7.81 16.51
N LEU A 71 -20.76 8.29 16.25
CA LEU A 71 -21.07 9.70 16.02
C LEU A 71 -21.95 10.14 17.19
N ASN A 72 -21.48 11.09 17.97
CA ASN A 72 -22.20 11.61 19.14
C ASN A 72 -22.31 13.13 19.04
N THR A 73 -23.35 13.68 19.66
CA THR A 73 -23.55 15.13 19.79
C THR A 73 -23.65 15.48 21.26
N ASP A 74 -22.91 16.50 21.70
CA ASP A 74 -22.97 17.00 23.07
C ASP A 74 -22.85 18.53 23.07
N SER A 75 -23.78 19.21 23.74
CA SER A 75 -23.82 20.68 23.88
C SER A 75 -23.57 21.44 22.57
N GLY A 76 -24.18 20.99 21.47
CA GLY A 76 -24.04 21.62 20.15
C GLY A 76 -22.73 21.31 19.41
N SER A 77 -21.91 20.39 19.93
CA SER A 77 -20.68 19.91 19.30
C SER A 77 -20.83 18.47 18.80
N ILE A 78 -20.13 18.14 17.71
CA ILE A 78 -20.10 16.79 17.15
C ILE A 78 -18.80 16.11 17.60
N PHE A 79 -18.90 14.86 18.05
CA PHE A 79 -17.77 14.02 18.44
C PHE A 79 -17.76 12.74 17.61
N ILE A 80 -16.59 12.42 17.05
CA ILE A 80 -16.37 11.19 16.30
C ILE A 80 -15.41 10.27 17.07
N THR A 81 -15.80 9.02 17.26
CA THR A 81 -14.98 8.01 17.94
C THR A 81 -14.70 6.84 16.99
N PRO A 82 -13.44 6.58 16.63
CA PRO A 82 -13.08 5.41 15.84
C PRO A 82 -13.49 4.11 16.51
N SER A 83 -13.97 3.11 15.75
CA SER A 83 -14.24 1.77 16.31
C SER A 83 -13.00 1.21 17.01
N GLU A 84 -13.11 0.92 18.31
CA GLU A 84 -12.01 0.32 19.06
C GLU A 84 -11.78 -1.14 18.65
N LEU A 85 -10.51 -1.51 18.46
CA LEU A 85 -10.06 -2.90 18.25
C LEU A 85 -9.78 -3.64 19.57
N LYS A 86 -10.00 -2.99 20.71
CA LYS A 86 -9.93 -3.65 22.02
C LYS A 86 -11.21 -4.46 22.25
N PRO A 87 -11.11 -5.64 22.89
CA PRO A 87 -12.29 -6.36 23.35
C PRO A 87 -13.05 -5.49 24.35
N LYS A 88 -14.38 -5.42 24.23
CA LYS A 88 -15.26 -4.91 25.29
C LYS A 88 -15.31 -5.92 26.45
N ASP A 89 -15.89 -5.53 27.59
CA ASP A 89 -16.07 -6.45 28.72
C ASP A 89 -16.82 -7.72 28.27
N GLY A 90 -16.22 -8.89 28.53
CA GLY A 90 -16.72 -10.20 28.07
C GLY A 90 -16.37 -10.58 26.62
N GLU A 91 -15.74 -9.72 25.82
CA GLU A 91 -15.31 -10.03 24.46
C GLU A 91 -13.89 -10.65 24.41
N THR A 92 -13.65 -11.52 23.42
CA THR A 92 -12.29 -11.97 23.06
C THR A 92 -11.68 -11.05 21.99
N ILE A 93 -10.37 -11.17 21.74
CA ILE A 93 -9.70 -10.47 20.64
C ILE A 93 -10.32 -10.81 19.27
N GLU A 94 -10.79 -12.05 19.09
CA GLU A 94 -11.44 -12.47 17.84
C GLU A 94 -12.82 -11.82 17.67
N HIS A 95 -13.58 -11.60 18.76
CA HIS A 95 -14.82 -10.80 18.72
C HIS A 95 -14.53 -9.37 18.25
N ALA A 96 -13.52 -8.70 18.83
CA ALA A 96 -13.13 -7.35 18.43
C ALA A 96 -12.69 -7.27 16.95
N LYS A 97 -11.91 -8.26 16.48
CA LYS A 97 -11.53 -8.36 15.06
C LYS A 97 -12.73 -8.59 14.14
N LYS A 98 -13.69 -9.43 14.54
CA LYS A 98 -14.92 -9.69 13.77
C LYS A 98 -15.74 -8.40 13.60
N ARG A 99 -15.88 -7.62 14.68
CA ARG A 99 -16.56 -6.31 14.66
C ARG A 99 -15.88 -5.33 13.69
N ALA A 100 -14.56 -5.16 13.78
CA ALA A 100 -13.82 -4.30 12.86
C ALA A 100 -13.86 -4.80 11.40
N ARG A 101 -13.84 -6.12 11.19
CA ARG A 101 -13.99 -6.73 9.86
C ARG A 101 -15.34 -6.41 9.23
N LYS A 102 -16.43 -6.42 10.02
CA LYS A 102 -17.78 -6.11 9.54
C LYS A 102 -17.85 -4.69 8.95
N GLY A 103 -17.24 -3.70 9.62
CA GLY A 103 -17.16 -2.32 9.08
C GLY A 103 -16.42 -2.23 7.75
N LEU A 104 -15.25 -2.89 7.64
CA LEU A 104 -14.51 -2.95 6.36
C LEU A 104 -15.32 -3.65 5.27
N GLN A 105 -16.01 -4.74 5.61
CA GLN A 105 -16.85 -5.50 4.67
C GLN A 105 -17.98 -4.65 4.10
N ARG A 106 -18.53 -3.65 4.81
CA ARG A 106 -19.59 -2.80 4.25
C ARG A 106 -19.13 -2.05 3.01
N ALA A 107 -17.97 -1.39 3.08
CA ALA A 107 -17.39 -0.71 1.91
C ALA A 107 -17.09 -1.69 0.77
N SER A 108 -16.54 -2.86 1.11
CA SER A 108 -16.26 -3.91 0.12
C SER A 108 -17.53 -4.51 -0.50
N ASN A 109 -18.62 -4.68 0.26
CA ASN A 109 -19.90 -5.18 -0.22
C ASN A 109 -20.55 -4.18 -1.17
N ARG A 110 -20.53 -2.88 -0.85
CA ARG A 110 -20.98 -1.82 -1.77
C ARG A 110 -20.22 -1.86 -3.10
N GLN A 111 -18.89 -2.06 -3.04
CA GLN A 111 -18.10 -2.25 -4.26
C GLN A 111 -18.53 -3.50 -5.04
N LEU A 112 -18.77 -4.63 -4.36
CA LEU A 112 -19.24 -5.86 -4.99
C LEU A 112 -20.60 -5.69 -5.68
N ALA A 113 -21.49 -4.91 -5.07
CA ALA A 113 -22.82 -4.63 -5.61
C ALA A 113 -22.83 -3.69 -6.83
N GLN A 114 -21.71 -3.03 -7.14
CA GLN A 114 -21.62 -2.21 -8.35
C GLN A 114 -21.85 -3.08 -9.60
N PRO A 115 -22.66 -2.63 -10.58
CA PRO A 115 -23.01 -3.44 -11.75
C PRO A 115 -21.79 -4.01 -12.48
N SER A 116 -20.73 -3.23 -12.66
CA SER A 116 -19.49 -3.65 -13.31
C SER A 116 -18.74 -4.75 -12.56
N VAL A 117 -18.71 -4.67 -11.22
CA VAL A 117 -18.03 -5.65 -10.37
C VAL A 117 -18.85 -6.93 -10.28
N SER A 118 -20.15 -6.82 -10.05
CA SER A 118 -21.06 -7.99 -10.03
C SER A 118 -21.06 -8.73 -11.37
N ALA A 119 -21.14 -8.01 -12.49
CA ALA A 119 -21.03 -8.60 -13.82
C ALA A 119 -19.68 -9.29 -14.06
N PHE A 120 -18.59 -8.70 -13.55
CA PHE A 120 -17.28 -9.35 -13.59
C PHE A 120 -17.26 -10.67 -12.81
N ILE A 121 -17.75 -10.69 -11.57
CA ILE A 121 -17.82 -11.92 -10.76
C ILE A 121 -18.62 -12.99 -11.49
N ALA A 122 -19.82 -12.65 -11.96
CA ALA A 122 -20.66 -13.57 -12.75
C ALA A 122 -19.95 -14.07 -14.02
N SER A 123 -19.16 -13.22 -14.68
CA SER A 123 -18.41 -13.62 -15.87
C SER A 123 -17.29 -14.62 -15.57
N MET A 124 -16.66 -14.54 -14.39
CA MET A 124 -15.58 -15.44 -13.95
C MET A 124 -16.11 -16.81 -13.53
N GLU A 125 -17.30 -16.83 -12.94
CA GLU A 125 -17.99 -18.05 -12.49
C GLU A 125 -18.72 -18.78 -13.63
N ARG A 126 -19.00 -18.07 -14.74
CA ARG A 126 -19.60 -18.68 -15.94
C ARG A 126 -18.73 -19.80 -16.47
N ARG A 127 -19.32 -20.99 -16.60
CA ARG A 127 -18.73 -22.15 -17.26
C ARG A 127 -18.54 -21.85 -18.76
N ARG A 128 -17.34 -22.11 -19.27
CA ARG A 128 -16.98 -21.92 -20.67
C ARG A 128 -16.21 -23.14 -21.17
N ARG A 129 -16.43 -23.52 -22.43
CA ARG A 129 -15.68 -24.61 -23.06
C ARG A 129 -14.20 -24.23 -23.13
N PHE A 130 -13.34 -25.06 -22.56
CA PHE A 130 -11.89 -24.92 -22.61
C PHE A 130 -11.24 -26.31 -22.51
N GLY A 131 -10.44 -26.67 -23.51
CA GLY A 131 -9.98 -28.05 -23.70
C GLY A 131 -11.16 -28.99 -23.91
N GLU A 132 -11.16 -30.12 -23.21
CA GLU A 132 -12.16 -31.19 -23.34
C GLU A 132 -13.43 -30.98 -22.49
N GLY A 133 -13.51 -29.92 -21.69
CA GLY A 133 -14.63 -29.72 -20.77
C GLY A 133 -15.04 -28.27 -20.56
N GLU A 134 -16.00 -28.07 -19.67
CA GLU A 134 -16.42 -26.74 -19.24
C GLU A 134 -15.71 -26.31 -17.96
N LYS A 135 -15.01 -25.18 -18.04
CA LYS A 135 -14.17 -24.65 -16.96
C LYS A 135 -14.61 -23.24 -16.58
N SER A 136 -14.29 -22.86 -15.35
CA SER A 136 -14.57 -21.57 -14.72
C SER A 136 -13.51 -21.27 -13.67
N VAL A 137 -13.57 -20.10 -13.03
CA VAL A 137 -12.69 -19.80 -11.89
C VAL A 137 -12.88 -20.76 -10.71
N ILE A 138 -14.06 -21.38 -10.58
CA ILE A 138 -14.39 -22.31 -9.50
C ILE A 138 -13.55 -23.59 -9.57
N ASP A 139 -13.14 -24.01 -10.77
CA ASP A 139 -12.26 -25.18 -10.98
C ASP A 139 -10.82 -24.94 -10.51
N LEU A 140 -10.50 -23.72 -10.11
CA LEU A 140 -9.23 -23.34 -9.48
C LEU A 140 -9.31 -23.28 -7.95
N ILE A 141 -10.44 -23.66 -7.36
CA ILE A 141 -10.64 -23.78 -5.91
C ILE A 141 -10.56 -25.27 -5.58
N ASP A 142 -9.75 -25.62 -4.58
CA ASP A 142 -9.60 -27.01 -4.17
C ASP A 142 -10.85 -27.53 -3.47
N ASP A 143 -11.11 -28.83 -3.61
CA ASP A 143 -12.21 -29.48 -2.94
C ASP A 143 -11.78 -29.97 -1.55
N GLY A 144 -12.37 -29.39 -0.51
CA GLY A 144 -12.04 -29.67 0.89
C GLY A 144 -12.13 -31.14 1.29
N PRO A 145 -13.23 -31.88 0.99
CA PRO A 145 -13.31 -33.32 1.24
C PRO A 145 -12.21 -34.13 0.59
N THR A 146 -11.94 -33.88 -0.69
CA THR A 146 -10.90 -34.59 -1.43
C THR A 146 -9.53 -34.30 -0.83
N LEU A 147 -9.25 -33.02 -0.52
CA LEU A 147 -8.00 -32.62 0.14
C LEU A 147 -7.87 -33.23 1.55
N ALA A 148 -8.95 -33.30 2.33
CA ALA A 148 -8.96 -33.95 3.64
C ALA A 148 -8.65 -35.44 3.53
N SER A 149 -9.25 -36.13 2.56
CA SER A 149 -9.01 -37.55 2.28
C SER A 149 -7.54 -37.80 1.94
N ASP A 150 -6.96 -36.97 1.07
CA ASP A 150 -5.55 -37.10 0.68
C ASP A 150 -4.56 -36.79 1.81
N LEU A 151 -4.97 -35.96 2.79
CA LEU A 151 -4.18 -35.65 3.97
C LEU A 151 -4.34 -36.69 5.09
N ASN A 152 -5.43 -37.45 5.11
CA ASN A 152 -5.76 -38.38 6.18
C ASN A 152 -4.63 -39.42 6.44
N PRO A 153 -4.01 -40.04 5.42
CA PRO A 153 -2.87 -40.95 5.64
C PRO A 153 -1.70 -40.29 6.38
N ALA A 154 -1.45 -39.00 6.17
CA ALA A 154 -0.36 -38.29 6.84
C ALA A 154 -0.63 -37.99 8.33
N THR A 155 -1.83 -38.26 8.84
CA THR A 155 -2.17 -38.05 10.26
C THR A 155 -1.61 -39.16 11.15
N THR A 156 -1.47 -40.38 10.63
CA THR A 156 -0.98 -41.56 11.35
C THR A 156 0.50 -41.86 11.11
N LEU A 157 1.08 -41.31 10.05
CA LEU A 157 2.50 -41.47 9.70
C LEU A 157 3.42 -40.56 10.54
N SER A 158 4.70 -40.95 10.65
CA SER A 158 5.76 -40.18 11.28
C SER A 158 7.00 -40.01 10.38
N GLY A 159 7.93 -39.14 10.79
CA GLY A 159 9.22 -38.95 10.13
C GLY A 159 9.15 -38.72 8.60
N ALA A 160 10.03 -39.40 7.86
CA ALA A 160 10.14 -39.27 6.42
C ALA A 160 8.89 -39.74 5.66
N ALA A 161 8.21 -40.80 6.14
CA ALA A 161 7.00 -41.32 5.52
C ALA A 161 5.88 -40.28 5.54
N ARG A 162 5.70 -39.60 6.68
CA ARG A 162 4.76 -38.49 6.82
C ARG A 162 5.07 -37.37 5.84
N MET A 163 6.34 -36.97 5.77
CA MET A 163 6.75 -35.88 4.87
C MET A 163 6.53 -36.24 3.39
N ASN A 164 6.78 -37.48 2.99
CA ASN A 164 6.51 -37.93 1.62
C ASN A 164 5.02 -37.88 1.29
N ALA A 165 4.15 -38.29 2.21
CA ALA A 165 2.70 -38.16 2.03
C ALA A 165 2.28 -36.68 1.88
N LEU A 166 2.79 -35.79 2.72
CA LEU A 166 2.50 -34.35 2.63
C LEU A 166 2.98 -33.72 1.31
N ARG A 167 4.17 -34.08 0.82
CA ARG A 167 4.70 -33.60 -0.48
C ARG A 167 3.87 -34.07 -1.67
N ARG A 168 3.24 -35.24 -1.58
CA ARG A 168 2.31 -35.72 -2.62
C ARG A 168 1.02 -34.91 -2.66
N ALA A 169 0.58 -34.35 -1.53
CA ALA A 169 -0.62 -33.51 -1.46
C ALA A 169 -0.33 -32.02 -1.72
N PHE A 170 0.91 -31.57 -1.46
CA PHE A 170 1.32 -30.17 -1.55
C PHE A 170 2.61 -30.00 -2.35
N ARG A 171 2.48 -29.34 -3.50
CA ARG A 171 3.60 -28.82 -4.30
C ARG A 171 3.36 -27.35 -4.62
N PRO A 172 3.58 -26.43 -3.66
CA PRO A 172 3.34 -25.01 -3.87
C PRO A 172 4.27 -24.43 -4.93
N CYS A 173 3.74 -23.62 -5.84
CA CYS A 173 4.51 -22.84 -6.80
C CYS A 173 4.02 -21.39 -6.87
N VAL A 174 4.91 -20.48 -7.27
CA VAL A 174 4.62 -19.05 -7.39
C VAL A 174 4.51 -18.70 -8.87
N VAL A 175 3.41 -18.05 -9.24
CA VAL A 175 3.11 -17.67 -10.64
C VAL A 175 2.85 -16.17 -10.70
N GLU A 176 3.55 -15.48 -11.60
CA GLU A 176 3.29 -14.06 -11.91
C GLU A 176 1.97 -13.90 -12.66
N CYS A 177 1.20 -12.85 -12.35
CA CYS A 177 0.05 -12.45 -13.16
C CYS A 177 0.46 -11.37 -14.19
N GLY A 178 1.14 -11.75 -15.27
CA GLY A 178 1.48 -10.84 -16.35
C GLY A 178 0.23 -10.29 -17.07
N PRO A 179 0.34 -9.19 -17.84
CA PRO A 179 -0.79 -8.54 -18.52
C PRO A 179 -1.59 -9.46 -19.46
N GLU A 180 -0.89 -10.29 -20.22
CA GLU A 180 -1.50 -11.19 -21.21
C GLU A 180 -1.48 -12.67 -20.80
N ASP A 181 -0.96 -12.97 -19.60
CA ASP A 181 -0.86 -14.35 -19.13
C ASP A 181 -2.24 -14.95 -18.88
N ARG A 182 -2.44 -16.18 -19.35
CA ARG A 182 -3.67 -16.95 -19.19
C ARG A 182 -3.40 -18.23 -18.42
N CYS A 183 -4.40 -18.67 -17.67
CA CYS A 183 -4.34 -19.93 -16.94
C CYS A 183 -4.44 -21.11 -17.91
N GLU A 184 -3.44 -22.00 -17.84
CA GLU A 184 -3.39 -23.22 -18.65
C GLU A 184 -4.58 -24.18 -18.45
N PHE A 185 -5.32 -24.06 -17.33
CA PHE A 185 -6.43 -24.96 -16.98
C PHE A 185 -7.82 -24.40 -17.31
N THR A 186 -7.96 -23.08 -17.50
CA THR A 186 -9.27 -22.42 -17.65
C THR A 186 -9.31 -21.39 -18.79
N GLY A 187 -8.15 -21.02 -19.35
CA GLY A 187 -8.04 -19.95 -20.35
C GLY A 187 -8.28 -18.54 -19.82
N LEU A 188 -8.66 -18.38 -18.54
CA LEU A 188 -8.92 -17.07 -17.92
C LEU A 188 -7.60 -16.29 -17.72
N LYS A 189 -7.64 -14.96 -17.85
CA LYS A 189 -6.48 -14.10 -17.59
C LYS A 189 -6.04 -14.26 -16.13
N LEU A 190 -4.73 -14.39 -15.88
CA LEU A 190 -4.19 -14.56 -14.53
C LEU A 190 -4.47 -13.34 -13.63
N GLN A 191 -4.51 -12.14 -14.21
CA GLN A 191 -4.89 -10.93 -13.48
C GLN A 191 -6.35 -10.95 -13.02
N ASP A 192 -7.25 -11.49 -13.85
CA ASP A 192 -8.67 -11.60 -13.50
C ASP A 192 -8.89 -12.68 -12.44
N ILE A 193 -8.16 -13.80 -12.50
CA ILE A 193 -8.16 -14.82 -11.44
C ILE A 193 -7.72 -14.19 -10.11
N TRP A 194 -6.60 -13.46 -10.12
CA TRP A 194 -6.12 -12.76 -8.92
C TRP A 194 -7.17 -11.76 -8.41
N ARG A 195 -7.81 -10.99 -9.31
CA ARG A 195 -8.84 -10.00 -8.97
C ARG A 195 -10.08 -10.66 -8.35
N TYR A 196 -10.55 -11.77 -8.93
CA TYR A 196 -11.67 -12.54 -8.39
C TYR A 196 -11.39 -12.98 -6.94
N PHE A 197 -10.23 -13.58 -6.67
CA PHE A 197 -9.88 -13.98 -5.31
C PHE A 197 -9.68 -12.79 -4.37
N ARG A 198 -9.19 -11.64 -4.87
CA ARG A 198 -9.09 -10.42 -4.08
C ARG A 198 -10.44 -9.89 -3.62
N HIS A 199 -11.51 -10.08 -4.38
CA HIS A 199 -12.87 -9.68 -4.02
C HIS A 199 -13.47 -10.48 -2.84
N THR A 200 -12.91 -11.66 -2.52
CA THR A 200 -13.35 -12.46 -1.37
C THR A 200 -13.00 -11.84 -0.02
N TRP A 201 -12.13 -10.83 0.02
CA TRP A 201 -11.64 -10.24 1.28
C TRP A 201 -12.44 -9.02 1.73
N SER A 202 -12.29 -8.67 3.00
CA SER A 202 -13.04 -7.62 3.68
C SER A 202 -12.68 -6.20 3.29
N LEU A 203 -11.48 -5.96 2.76
CA LEU A 203 -11.07 -4.63 2.30
C LEU A 203 -11.51 -4.42 0.85
N GLU A 204 -12.02 -3.24 0.56
CA GLU A 204 -12.24 -2.79 -0.81
C GLU A 204 -10.97 -2.96 -1.68
N TYR A 205 -11.16 -3.34 -2.94
CA TYR A 205 -10.07 -3.41 -3.91
C TYR A 205 -9.88 -2.06 -4.58
N ASN A 206 -8.76 -1.40 -4.28
CA ASN A 206 -8.35 -0.16 -4.93
C ASN A 206 -7.00 -0.36 -5.62
N PRO A 207 -6.82 0.11 -6.87
CA PRO A 207 -5.51 0.11 -7.52
C PRO A 207 -4.49 0.90 -6.69
N LEU A 208 -3.28 0.36 -6.57
CA LEU A 208 -2.18 1.07 -5.92
C LEU A 208 -1.34 1.82 -6.97
N PRO A 209 -0.91 3.06 -6.66
CA PRO A 209 0.03 3.76 -7.53
C PRO A 209 1.42 3.11 -7.47
N GLY A 210 2.21 3.31 -8.53
CA GLY A 210 3.58 2.80 -8.61
C GLY A 210 3.66 1.35 -9.12
N ARG A 211 4.78 0.69 -8.84
CA ARG A 211 5.02 -0.69 -9.28
C ARG A 211 4.15 -1.65 -8.48
N THR A 212 3.50 -2.58 -9.17
CA THR A 212 2.75 -3.67 -8.54
C THR A 212 3.06 -4.98 -9.24
N LEU A 213 3.34 -6.02 -8.45
CA LEU A 213 3.59 -7.38 -8.92
C LEU A 213 2.57 -8.30 -8.25
N ARG A 214 1.62 -8.81 -9.01
CA ARG A 214 0.59 -9.74 -8.53
C ARG A 214 1.06 -11.17 -8.71
N LEU A 215 0.87 -11.98 -7.68
CA LEU A 215 1.33 -13.36 -7.63
C LEU A 215 0.18 -14.28 -7.22
N LEU A 216 0.07 -15.42 -7.91
CA LEU A 216 -0.73 -16.57 -7.49
C LEU A 216 0.19 -17.60 -6.84
N ILE A 217 -0.24 -18.18 -5.73
CA ILE A 217 0.41 -19.32 -5.10
C ILE A 217 -0.50 -20.51 -5.39
N ARG A 218 -0.02 -21.47 -6.20
CA ARG A 218 -0.81 -22.61 -6.67
C ARG A 218 -0.32 -23.91 -6.07
N ASN A 219 -1.19 -24.91 -5.95
CA ASN A 219 -0.81 -26.25 -5.54
C ASN A 219 -0.65 -27.19 -6.74
N ALA A 220 0.55 -27.29 -7.30
CA ALA A 220 0.81 -28.11 -8.48
C ALA A 220 0.73 -29.63 -8.22
N ALA A 221 0.44 -30.07 -6.99
CA ALA A 221 0.22 -31.48 -6.67
C ALA A 221 -1.21 -31.95 -6.96
N ARG A 222 -2.14 -31.01 -7.26
CA ARG A 222 -3.57 -31.31 -7.36
C ARG A 222 -4.15 -30.93 -8.72
N PRO A 223 -5.26 -31.55 -9.14
CA PRO A 223 -5.89 -31.26 -10.42
C PRO A 223 -6.17 -29.77 -10.61
N ASN A 224 -5.89 -29.23 -11.81
CA ASN A 224 -5.99 -27.81 -12.17
C ASN A 224 -5.10 -26.84 -11.37
N SER A 225 -4.16 -27.36 -10.56
CA SER A 225 -3.28 -26.58 -9.68
C SER A 225 -4.04 -25.49 -8.90
N PRO A 226 -4.91 -25.85 -7.94
CA PRO A 226 -5.79 -24.90 -7.27
C PRO A 226 -5.03 -23.80 -6.53
N ILE A 227 -5.69 -22.67 -6.32
CA ILE A 227 -5.09 -21.48 -5.70
C ILE A 227 -5.00 -21.67 -4.18
N ILE A 228 -3.77 -21.78 -3.67
CA ILE A 228 -3.48 -21.75 -2.23
C ILE A 228 -3.72 -20.34 -1.68
N GLY A 229 -3.28 -19.33 -2.42
CA GLY A 229 -3.32 -17.96 -1.97
C GLY A 229 -2.95 -16.96 -3.06
N ILE A 230 -3.13 -15.69 -2.72
CA ILE A 230 -2.73 -14.57 -3.57
C ILE A 230 -1.82 -13.63 -2.78
N ALA A 231 -0.86 -13.03 -3.49
CA ALA A 231 -0.01 -11.98 -2.96
C ALA A 231 0.18 -10.84 -3.96
N MET A 232 0.58 -9.67 -3.45
CA MET A 232 1.01 -8.55 -4.28
C MET A 232 2.14 -7.80 -3.60
N LEU A 233 3.25 -7.65 -4.32
CA LEU A 233 4.29 -6.68 -3.98
C LEU A 233 3.92 -5.33 -4.59
N ALA A 234 4.12 -4.26 -3.84
CA ALA A 234 3.90 -2.89 -4.27
C ALA A 234 5.12 -2.02 -3.94
N SER A 235 5.23 -0.86 -4.61
CA SER A 235 6.18 0.17 -4.20
C SER A 235 6.01 0.48 -2.71
N PRO A 236 7.10 0.54 -1.93
CA PRO A 236 7.02 0.70 -0.50
C PRO A 236 6.56 2.11 -0.13
N ALA A 237 5.90 2.25 1.02
CA ALA A 237 5.60 3.57 1.57
C ALA A 237 6.90 4.38 1.71
N ALA A 238 6.97 5.57 1.07
CA ALA A 238 8.18 6.39 1.05
C ALA A 238 8.68 6.73 2.46
N ASN A 239 7.75 7.01 3.37
CA ASN A 239 8.02 7.32 4.76
C ASN A 239 7.39 6.26 5.67
N LEU A 240 8.24 5.34 6.15
CA LEU A 240 7.87 4.37 7.18
C LEU A 240 8.97 4.38 8.23
N TYR A 241 8.83 5.27 9.22
CA TYR A 241 9.85 5.52 10.23
C TYR A 241 10.39 4.25 10.89
N VAL A 242 9.51 3.30 11.22
CA VAL A 242 9.88 2.02 11.85
C VAL A 242 10.80 1.18 10.97
N ARG A 243 10.54 1.11 9.65
CA ARG A 243 11.42 0.43 8.70
C ARG A 243 12.73 1.18 8.58
N ASP A 244 12.65 2.50 8.40
CA ASP A 244 13.83 3.32 8.14
C ASP A 244 14.80 3.31 9.34
N ALA A 245 14.27 3.29 10.56
CA ALA A 245 15.03 3.11 11.79
C ALA A 245 15.68 1.72 11.88
N TRP A 246 14.97 0.68 11.45
CA TRP A 246 15.51 -0.68 11.45
C TRP A 246 16.67 -0.86 10.46
N ILE A 247 16.60 -0.20 9.29
CA ILE A 247 17.66 -0.18 8.27
C ILE A 247 18.83 0.72 8.71
N ARG A 248 18.57 1.75 9.53
CA ARG A 248 19.52 2.76 10.03
C ARG A 248 20.03 3.72 8.97
N TRP A 249 19.08 4.38 8.32
CA TRP A 249 19.36 5.38 7.27
C TRP A 249 18.48 6.63 7.37
N ARG A 250 17.95 6.94 8.56
CA ARG A 250 17.04 8.08 8.75
C ARG A 250 17.80 9.40 8.77
N ASN A 251 18.91 9.42 9.50
CA ASN A 251 19.69 10.61 9.79
C ASN A 251 21.11 10.24 10.25
N ALA A 252 21.93 11.27 10.50
CA ALA A 252 23.28 11.15 11.04
C ALA A 252 23.37 10.34 12.35
N ASP A 253 22.35 10.39 13.21
CA ASP A 253 22.36 9.63 14.48
C ASP A 253 22.36 8.11 14.25
N ASP A 254 21.70 7.64 13.20
CA ASP A 254 21.74 6.24 12.80
C ASP A 254 23.16 5.80 12.38
N LEU A 255 23.95 6.69 11.77
CA LEU A 255 25.34 6.44 11.42
C LEU A 255 26.23 6.41 12.67
N ILE A 256 26.03 7.35 13.61
CA ILE A 256 26.74 7.36 14.89
C ILE A 256 26.53 6.02 15.61
N ALA A 257 25.27 5.56 15.71
CA ALA A 257 24.96 4.27 16.32
C ALA A 257 25.63 3.09 15.57
N GLY A 258 25.68 3.13 14.24
CA GLY A 258 26.36 2.11 13.44
C GLY A 258 27.89 2.07 13.66
N LEU A 259 28.52 3.24 13.76
CA LEU A 259 29.95 3.39 14.04
C LEU A 259 30.30 2.93 15.46
N MET A 260 29.51 3.30 16.47
CA MET A 260 29.70 2.88 17.86
C MET A 260 29.57 1.36 18.04
N GLU A 261 28.72 0.73 17.25
CA GLU A 261 28.56 -0.73 17.22
C GLU A 261 29.59 -1.44 16.33
N HIS A 262 30.54 -0.72 15.74
CA HIS A 262 31.53 -1.23 14.79
C HIS A 262 30.91 -1.99 13.61
N ARG A 263 29.69 -1.63 13.20
CA ARG A 263 28.98 -2.30 12.10
C ARG A 263 29.53 -1.92 10.73
N TRP A 264 30.05 -0.70 10.60
CA TRP A 264 30.56 -0.14 9.35
C TRP A 264 31.91 0.55 9.59
N ARG A 265 32.75 0.57 8.55
CA ARG A 265 34.00 1.32 8.60
C ARG A 265 33.71 2.78 8.24
N PRO A 266 34.33 3.77 8.93
CA PRO A 266 34.14 5.18 8.63
C PRO A 266 34.38 5.53 7.16
N GLU A 267 35.41 4.95 6.56
CA GLU A 267 35.81 5.19 5.17
C GLU A 267 34.74 4.70 4.19
N ASP A 268 34.16 3.52 4.43
CA ASP A 268 33.08 2.98 3.57
C ASP A 268 31.81 3.85 3.64
N ILE A 269 31.52 4.43 4.81
CA ILE A 269 30.41 5.38 4.97
C ILE A 269 30.70 6.63 4.13
N SER A 270 31.89 7.22 4.27
CA SER A 270 32.30 8.42 3.53
C SER A 270 32.20 8.21 2.02
N ASP A 271 32.74 7.09 1.52
CA ASP A 271 32.68 6.70 0.11
C ASP A 271 31.23 6.55 -0.36
N ALA A 272 30.39 5.88 0.42
CA ALA A 272 28.98 5.68 0.07
C ALA A 272 28.19 7.00 0.01
N LEU A 273 28.43 7.92 0.96
CA LEU A 273 27.78 9.23 0.99
C LEU A 273 28.20 10.11 -0.19
N MET A 274 29.51 10.18 -0.47
CA MET A 274 30.05 10.92 -1.61
C MET A 274 29.57 10.35 -2.95
N ALA A 275 29.60 9.01 -3.09
CA ALA A 275 29.09 8.33 -4.28
C ALA A 275 27.59 8.58 -4.48
N ALA A 276 26.79 8.60 -3.41
CA ALA A 276 25.36 8.88 -3.49
C ALA A 276 25.07 10.29 -4.00
N ILE A 277 25.76 11.31 -3.49
CA ILE A 277 25.62 12.70 -3.95
C ILE A 277 26.05 12.84 -5.41
N ARG A 278 27.27 12.37 -5.75
CA ARG A 278 27.81 12.47 -7.13
C ARG A 278 26.89 11.77 -8.14
N THR A 279 26.40 10.59 -7.79
CA THR A 279 25.48 9.85 -8.66
C THR A 279 24.14 10.57 -8.79
N ALA A 280 23.60 11.15 -7.72
CA ALA A 280 22.35 11.89 -7.77
C ALA A 280 22.47 13.16 -8.65
N ILE A 281 23.59 13.88 -8.56
CA ILE A 281 23.89 15.04 -9.43
C ILE A 281 23.96 14.60 -10.90
N ALA A 282 24.67 13.51 -11.20
CA ALA A 282 24.80 12.99 -12.57
C ALA A 282 23.49 12.42 -13.16
N GLU A 283 22.50 12.09 -12.31
CA GLU A 283 21.15 11.70 -12.70
C GLU A 283 20.21 12.91 -12.89
N ILE A 284 20.68 14.15 -12.72
CA ILE A 284 19.91 15.37 -12.97
C ILE A 284 20.45 16.04 -14.24
N ARG A 285 19.56 16.22 -15.23
CA ARG A 285 19.87 17.07 -16.39
C ARG A 285 20.10 18.50 -15.91
N SER A 286 21.27 19.05 -16.16
CA SER A 286 21.71 20.31 -15.53
C SER A 286 22.27 21.33 -16.52
N GLU A 287 22.42 20.98 -17.81
CA GLU A 287 23.00 21.88 -18.83
C GLU A 287 22.26 23.22 -18.97
N ASP A 288 20.94 23.25 -18.70
CA ASP A 288 20.09 24.45 -18.75
C ASP A 288 19.89 25.11 -17.37
N LEU A 289 20.56 24.63 -16.33
CA LEU A 289 20.44 25.09 -14.95
C LEU A 289 21.73 25.76 -14.45
N VAL A 290 22.88 25.09 -14.58
CA VAL A 290 24.18 25.57 -14.07
C VAL A 290 25.33 25.07 -14.97
N PRO A 291 26.47 25.80 -15.05
CA PRO A 291 27.67 25.35 -15.75
C PRO A 291 28.29 24.06 -15.16
N ALA A 292 29.06 23.33 -15.97
CA ALA A 292 29.62 22.03 -15.59
C ALA A 292 30.70 22.12 -14.48
N ASP A 293 31.52 23.17 -14.49
CA ASP A 293 32.52 23.45 -13.44
C ASP A 293 31.86 23.74 -12.09
N GLU A 294 30.72 24.44 -12.10
CA GLU A 294 29.91 24.71 -10.90
C GLU A 294 29.22 23.46 -10.33
N LEU A 295 29.11 22.36 -11.10
CA LEU A 295 28.63 21.07 -10.58
C LEU A 295 29.69 20.36 -9.74
N GLU A 296 30.96 20.51 -10.11
CA GLU A 296 32.08 19.88 -9.41
C GLU A 296 32.54 20.70 -8.20
N PHE A 297 32.53 22.03 -8.34
CA PHE A 297 32.95 22.99 -7.31
C PHE A 297 31.88 24.07 -7.07
N PRO A 298 30.72 23.71 -6.50
CA PRO A 298 29.62 24.65 -6.29
C PRO A 298 29.93 25.74 -5.27
N THR A 299 29.44 26.96 -5.56
CA THR A 299 29.60 28.15 -4.71
C THR A 299 28.25 28.62 -4.15
N GLU A 300 28.25 29.56 -3.20
CA GLU A 300 27.01 30.23 -2.75
C GLU A 300 26.24 30.89 -3.90
N LYS A 301 26.97 31.44 -4.88
CA LYS A 301 26.37 32.01 -6.11
C LYS A 301 25.62 30.95 -6.91
N THR A 302 26.19 29.76 -7.06
CA THR A 302 25.56 28.61 -7.73
C THR A 302 24.23 28.26 -7.07
N LEU A 303 24.19 28.19 -5.73
CA LEU A 303 22.98 27.88 -4.98
C LEU A 303 21.89 28.96 -5.13
N PHE A 304 22.29 30.23 -5.16
CA PHE A 304 21.39 31.36 -5.38
C PHE A 304 20.75 31.37 -6.78
N VAL A 305 21.52 31.04 -7.82
CA VAL A 305 21.01 30.91 -9.20
C VAL A 305 19.90 29.84 -9.26
N LEU A 306 20.08 28.71 -8.58
CA LEU A 306 19.06 27.66 -8.53
C LEU A 306 17.76 28.13 -7.86
N ASP A 307 17.83 28.95 -6.80
CA ASP A 307 16.63 29.54 -6.17
C ASP A 307 15.87 30.44 -7.15
N GLN A 308 16.58 31.26 -7.93
CA GLN A 308 15.96 32.10 -8.94
C GLN A 308 15.24 31.27 -10.02
N ILE A 309 15.82 30.14 -10.43
CA ILE A 309 15.19 29.21 -11.37
C ILE A 309 13.92 28.59 -10.76
N VAL A 310 13.95 28.17 -9.49
CA VAL A 310 12.78 27.61 -8.79
C VAL A 310 11.64 28.64 -8.70
N ALA A 311 11.96 29.89 -8.36
CA ALA A 311 10.99 30.98 -8.29
C ALA A 311 10.34 31.24 -9.66
N LYS A 312 11.15 31.38 -10.72
CA LYS A 312 10.67 31.61 -12.09
C LYS A 312 9.79 30.46 -12.60
N ALA A 313 10.22 29.22 -12.41
CA ALA A 313 9.47 28.04 -12.83
C ALA A 313 8.15 27.87 -12.05
N THR A 314 8.11 28.27 -10.77
CA THR A 314 6.88 28.27 -9.97
C THR A 314 5.86 29.29 -10.49
N ALA A 315 6.30 30.50 -10.84
CA ALA A 315 5.44 31.51 -11.43
C ALA A 315 4.85 31.02 -12.77
N GLN A 316 5.70 30.51 -13.66
CA GLN A 316 5.28 29.99 -14.96
C GLN A 316 4.30 28.82 -14.83
N ARG A 317 4.51 27.91 -13.87
CA ARG A 317 3.57 26.80 -13.60
C ARG A 317 2.20 27.31 -13.13
N SER A 318 2.16 28.37 -12.33
CA SER A 318 0.89 29.01 -11.93
C SER A 318 0.15 29.57 -13.14
N ASP A 319 0.87 30.16 -14.09
CA ASP A 319 0.26 30.70 -15.32
C ASP A 319 -0.20 29.59 -16.28
N ASP A 320 0.58 28.51 -16.42
CA ASP A 320 0.19 27.32 -17.19
C ASP A 320 -1.15 26.76 -16.66
N LEU A 321 -1.32 26.70 -15.34
CA LEU A 321 -2.55 26.23 -14.69
C LEU A 321 -3.73 27.22 -14.81
N ARG A 322 -3.48 28.48 -15.17
CA ARG A 322 -4.52 29.49 -15.39
C ARG A 322 -5.00 29.53 -16.84
N GLN A 323 -4.10 29.31 -17.79
CA GLN A 323 -4.35 29.55 -19.22
C GLN A 323 -4.74 28.29 -20.02
N ARG A 324 -4.49 27.09 -19.50
CA ARG A 324 -4.71 25.83 -20.25
C ARG A 324 -5.82 24.97 -19.64
N SER A 325 -6.60 24.29 -20.49
CA SER A 325 -7.39 23.13 -20.05
C SER A 325 -6.45 22.02 -19.56
N ASP A 326 -6.92 21.15 -18.65
CA ASP A 326 -6.13 20.01 -18.11
C ASP A 326 -5.49 19.16 -19.24
N ASP A 327 -6.08 19.15 -20.44
CA ASP A 327 -5.65 18.39 -21.63
C ASP A 327 -4.41 18.96 -22.37
N ALA A 328 -3.96 20.17 -22.06
CA ALA A 328 -2.82 20.82 -22.75
C ALA A 328 -1.50 20.78 -21.94
N LEU A 329 -1.43 19.95 -20.89
CA LEU A 329 -0.21 19.71 -20.12
C LEU A 329 0.49 18.45 -20.60
N VAL A 330 1.80 18.53 -20.88
CA VAL A 330 2.60 17.37 -21.28
C VAL A 330 2.75 16.41 -20.09
N ASP A 331 2.20 15.20 -20.21
CA ASP A 331 2.33 14.13 -19.22
C ASP A 331 2.96 12.89 -19.86
N ILE A 332 3.83 12.21 -19.10
CA ILE A 332 4.42 10.93 -19.51
C ILE A 332 3.37 9.84 -19.78
N ARG A 333 2.18 9.97 -19.19
CA ARG A 333 1.07 9.01 -19.37
C ARG A 333 0.43 9.10 -20.76
N ASP A 334 0.65 10.20 -21.48
CA ASP A 334 0.14 10.41 -22.83
C ASP A 334 1.12 9.90 -23.91
N VAL A 335 2.33 9.47 -23.50
CA VAL A 335 3.36 8.94 -24.38
C VAL A 335 3.26 7.41 -24.42
N ASP A 336 3.33 6.82 -25.61
CA ASP A 336 3.47 5.37 -25.74
C ASP A 336 4.82 4.92 -25.18
N LYS A 337 4.75 4.11 -24.12
CA LYS A 337 5.93 3.60 -23.40
C LYS A 337 6.76 2.63 -24.25
N ALA A 338 6.17 2.03 -25.29
CA ALA A 338 6.89 1.15 -26.20
C ALA A 338 7.81 1.92 -27.16
N THR A 339 7.50 3.19 -27.44
CA THR A 339 8.21 4.00 -28.44
C THR A 339 8.94 5.21 -27.83
N ILE A 340 9.03 5.29 -26.50
CA ILE A 340 9.64 6.44 -25.83
C ILE A 340 11.16 6.48 -26.08
N THR A 341 11.62 7.63 -26.58
CA THR A 341 13.03 7.90 -26.91
C THR A 341 13.64 8.91 -25.94
N ASP A 342 14.94 9.16 -26.04
CA ASP A 342 15.62 10.17 -25.22
C ASP A 342 15.18 11.60 -25.57
N GLU A 343 14.75 11.88 -26.82
CA GLU A 343 14.15 13.18 -27.18
C GLU A 343 12.86 13.43 -26.41
N HIS A 344 12.02 12.40 -26.24
CA HIS A 344 10.79 12.50 -25.44
C HIS A 344 11.10 12.78 -23.97
N TRP A 345 12.10 12.09 -23.39
CA TRP A 345 12.54 12.35 -22.01
C TRP A 345 13.10 13.77 -21.86
N ALA A 346 13.89 14.24 -22.82
CA ALA A 346 14.45 15.59 -22.82
C ALA A 346 13.35 16.65 -22.86
N ALA A 347 12.32 16.46 -23.68
CA ALA A 347 11.15 17.35 -23.76
C ALA A 347 10.37 17.38 -22.43
N LEU A 348 10.08 16.22 -21.84
CA LEU A 348 9.42 16.13 -20.53
C LEU A 348 10.22 16.83 -19.42
N SER A 349 11.56 16.71 -19.47
CA SER A 349 12.48 17.33 -18.52
C SER A 349 12.49 18.86 -18.57
N GLN A 350 12.11 19.45 -19.73
CA GLN A 350 12.06 20.89 -19.95
C GLN A 350 10.74 21.54 -19.51
N THR A 351 9.71 20.76 -19.19
CA THR A 351 8.45 21.31 -18.66
C THR A 351 8.67 22.17 -17.41
N SER A 352 7.82 23.16 -17.18
CA SER A 352 7.90 24.04 -16.00
C SER A 352 7.95 23.26 -14.68
N LEU A 353 7.19 22.17 -14.59
CA LEU A 353 7.20 21.23 -13.46
C LEU A 353 8.55 20.55 -13.26
N TYR A 354 9.14 19.96 -14.31
CA TYR A 354 10.39 19.21 -14.17
C TYR A 354 11.62 20.12 -14.10
N ARG A 355 11.63 21.27 -14.76
CA ARG A 355 12.67 22.29 -14.57
C ARG A 355 12.72 22.76 -13.11
N LYS A 356 11.56 23.04 -12.50
CA LYS A 356 11.45 23.33 -11.06
C LYS A 356 12.02 22.18 -10.22
N LYS A 357 11.54 20.95 -10.43
CA LYS A 357 11.97 19.78 -9.65
C LYS A 357 13.47 19.48 -9.76
N ARG A 358 14.07 19.67 -10.95
CA ARG A 358 15.50 19.47 -11.17
C ARG A 358 16.30 20.48 -10.36
N ALA A 359 15.93 21.77 -10.40
CA ALA A 359 16.58 22.80 -9.60
C ALA A 359 16.39 22.60 -8.09
N GLU A 360 15.17 22.27 -7.64
CA GLU A 360 14.86 21.96 -6.22
C GLU A 360 15.64 20.75 -5.70
N GLN A 361 15.92 19.75 -6.55
CA GLN A 361 16.72 18.59 -6.19
C GLN A 361 18.22 18.87 -6.25
N LEU A 362 18.69 19.63 -7.24
CA LEU A 362 20.11 19.89 -7.45
C LEU A 362 20.70 20.77 -6.35
N LYS A 363 19.98 21.79 -5.89
CA LYS A 363 20.47 22.75 -4.88
C LYS A 363 20.97 22.09 -3.60
N PRO A 364 20.18 21.26 -2.86
CA PRO A 364 20.68 20.63 -1.65
C PRO A 364 21.83 19.66 -1.92
N LEU A 365 21.91 19.03 -3.10
CA LEU A 365 23.01 18.14 -3.47
C LEU A 365 24.33 18.89 -3.67
N LEU A 366 24.30 20.02 -4.38
CA LEU A 366 25.47 20.87 -4.55
C LEU A 366 25.93 21.49 -3.23
N GLY A 367 24.98 21.93 -2.39
CA GLY A 367 25.30 22.40 -1.04
C GLY A 367 25.97 21.32 -0.19
N ALA A 368 25.43 20.10 -0.20
CA ALA A 368 26.03 18.97 0.51
C ALA A 368 27.40 18.58 -0.05
N LEU A 369 27.57 18.54 -1.39
CA LEU A 369 28.86 18.23 -2.02
C LEU A 369 29.94 19.23 -1.59
N ARG A 370 29.62 20.53 -1.63
CA ARG A 370 30.52 21.59 -1.18
C ARG A 370 30.92 21.39 0.28
N ASP A 371 29.94 21.22 1.16
CA ASP A 371 30.18 21.15 2.60
C ASP A 371 30.98 19.89 2.98
N LEU A 372 30.75 18.76 2.31
CA LEU A 372 31.56 17.54 2.52
C LEU A 372 32.98 17.68 1.97
N LYS A 373 33.18 18.34 0.82
CA LYS A 373 34.51 18.64 0.29
C LYS A 373 35.31 19.54 1.23
N LEU A 374 34.67 20.57 1.79
CA LEU A 374 35.30 21.45 2.79
C LEU A 374 35.65 20.72 4.10
N ALA A 375 34.97 19.63 4.40
CA ALA A 375 35.26 18.75 5.53
C ALA A 375 36.26 17.63 5.17
N ASP A 376 37.00 17.74 4.06
CA ASP A 376 38.07 16.81 3.67
C ASP A 376 37.60 15.36 3.38
N PHE A 377 36.36 15.17 2.91
CA PHE A 377 35.87 13.82 2.54
C PHE A 377 36.67 13.18 1.39
N ASP A 378 37.27 13.97 0.49
CA ASP A 378 38.06 13.46 -0.64
C ASP A 378 39.52 13.12 -0.25
N THR A 379 40.04 13.70 0.84
CA THR A 379 41.46 13.63 1.23
C THR A 379 41.67 12.84 2.52
N ALA A 380 40.77 12.96 3.50
CA ALA A 380 40.85 12.32 4.82
C ALA A 380 39.49 11.74 5.27
N PRO A 381 38.87 10.82 4.48
CA PRO A 381 37.48 10.38 4.66
C PRO A 381 37.16 9.81 6.05
N LYS A 382 38.15 9.20 6.71
CA LYS A 382 38.00 8.65 8.07
C LYS A 382 37.81 9.74 9.13
N ALA A 383 38.65 10.77 9.12
CA ALA A 383 38.56 11.87 10.09
C ALA A 383 37.35 12.76 9.77
N ALA A 384 37.18 13.06 8.48
CA ALA A 384 36.11 13.87 7.92
C ALA A 384 34.71 13.45 8.41
N ILE A 385 34.38 12.14 8.41
CA ILE A 385 33.07 11.68 8.87
C ILE A 385 32.85 11.89 10.36
N TYR A 386 33.88 11.72 11.19
CA TYR A 386 33.74 12.00 12.63
C TYR A 386 33.51 13.48 12.89
N GLU A 387 34.27 14.36 12.24
CA GLU A 387 34.12 15.81 12.38
C GLU A 387 32.76 16.29 11.86
N ALA A 388 32.34 15.82 10.68
CA ALA A 388 31.04 16.16 10.10
C ALA A 388 29.86 15.65 10.94
N LEU A 389 30.02 14.55 11.68
CA LEU A 389 29.02 14.05 12.64
C LEU A 389 28.98 14.85 13.95
N LEU A 390 29.93 15.77 14.19
CA LEU A 390 29.90 16.69 15.33
C LEU A 390 29.40 18.08 14.92
N ASP A 391 29.65 18.50 13.68
CA ASP A 391 29.23 19.78 13.13
C ASP A 391 27.78 19.80 12.60
N ARG A 392 27.10 20.95 12.72
CA ARG A 392 25.72 21.11 12.25
C ARG A 392 25.61 21.07 10.73
N ARG A 393 26.53 21.70 9.99
CA ARG A 393 26.52 21.71 8.51
C ARG A 393 26.91 20.33 7.98
N GLY A 394 27.92 19.70 8.58
CA GLY A 394 28.31 18.31 8.31
C GLY A 394 27.12 17.35 8.43
N LYS A 395 26.39 17.39 9.55
CA LYS A 395 25.17 16.57 9.73
C LYS A 395 24.10 16.84 8.68
N GLN A 396 23.91 18.10 8.28
CA GLN A 396 22.94 18.46 7.23
C GLN A 396 23.34 17.85 5.89
N ALA A 397 24.61 17.96 5.49
CA ALA A 397 25.12 17.37 4.25
C ALA A 397 25.02 15.83 4.25
N ILE A 398 25.38 15.18 5.37
CA ILE A 398 25.21 13.74 5.57
C ILE A 398 23.73 13.33 5.41
N ASN A 399 22.80 14.08 6.01
CA ASN A 399 21.37 13.78 5.90
C ASN A 399 20.86 13.89 4.46
N VAL A 400 21.38 14.83 3.65
CA VAL A 400 21.09 14.92 2.22
C VAL A 400 21.56 13.67 1.49
N ALA A 401 22.81 13.25 1.70
CA ALA A 401 23.35 12.03 1.11
C ALA A 401 22.56 10.77 1.50
N LEU A 402 22.26 10.61 2.79
CA LEU A 402 21.43 9.51 3.31
C LEU A 402 20.05 9.46 2.65
N ASN A 403 19.42 10.62 2.45
CA ASN A 403 18.13 10.70 1.79
C ASN A 403 18.20 10.23 0.33
N GLU A 404 19.28 10.53 -0.40
CA GLU A 404 19.47 10.01 -1.76
C GLU A 404 19.75 8.51 -1.79
N ILE A 405 20.53 7.98 -0.84
CA ILE A 405 20.69 6.52 -0.67
C ILE A 405 19.31 5.88 -0.47
N LYS A 406 18.55 6.37 0.51
CA LYS A 406 17.20 5.87 0.82
C LYS A 406 16.28 5.94 -0.40
N LYS A 407 16.19 7.07 -1.08
CA LYS A 407 15.35 7.28 -2.27
C LYS A 407 15.73 6.33 -3.41
N ARG A 408 17.04 6.13 -3.66
CA ARG A 408 17.53 5.21 -4.68
C ARG A 408 17.11 3.77 -4.38
N LYS A 409 17.34 3.33 -3.14
CA LYS A 409 17.11 1.96 -2.67
C LYS A 409 15.62 1.62 -2.54
N LEU A 410 14.80 2.51 -1.97
CA LEU A 410 13.34 2.32 -1.86
C LEU A 410 12.63 2.24 -3.22
N ALA A 411 13.23 2.77 -4.29
CA ALA A 411 12.61 2.74 -5.60
C ALA A 411 12.52 1.32 -6.20
N ILE A 412 13.44 0.41 -5.84
CA ILE A 412 13.55 -0.90 -6.51
C ILE A 412 14.08 -2.06 -5.65
N GLU A 413 14.81 -1.80 -4.56
CA GLU A 413 15.42 -2.85 -3.74
C GLU A 413 14.57 -3.23 -2.50
N VAL A 414 13.49 -2.48 -2.27
CA VAL A 414 12.51 -2.71 -1.20
C VAL A 414 11.11 -2.75 -1.80
N ALA A 415 10.26 -3.66 -1.33
CA ALA A 415 8.85 -3.70 -1.69
C ALA A 415 7.96 -3.94 -0.47
N ASP A 416 6.75 -3.39 -0.51
CA ASP A 416 5.71 -3.69 0.47
C ASP A 416 4.86 -4.87 0.00
N VAL A 417 4.64 -5.86 0.87
CA VAL A 417 3.61 -6.88 0.67
C VAL A 417 2.26 -6.26 1.01
N ALA A 418 1.54 -5.82 -0.02
CA ALA A 418 0.28 -5.09 0.09
C ALA A 418 -0.95 -6.01 0.15
N VAL A 419 -0.85 -7.19 -0.48
CA VAL A 419 -1.86 -8.27 -0.43
C VAL A 419 -1.10 -9.56 -0.11
N CYS A 420 -1.61 -10.34 0.82
CA CYS A 420 -1.06 -11.64 1.17
C CYS A 420 -2.08 -12.42 2.00
N GLY A 421 -2.53 -13.55 1.49
CA GLY A 421 -3.48 -14.39 2.19
C GLY A 421 -3.78 -15.68 1.45
N ALA A 422 -4.25 -16.67 2.20
CA ALA A 422 -4.74 -17.91 1.63
C ALA A 422 -6.20 -17.79 1.22
N ILE A 423 -6.58 -18.66 0.27
CA ILE A 423 -7.95 -18.86 -0.19
C ILE A 423 -8.48 -20.16 0.44
N SER A 424 -9.80 -20.23 0.64
CA SER A 424 -10.44 -21.49 1.07
C SER A 424 -10.17 -22.61 0.06
N PRO A 425 -9.85 -23.84 0.50
CA PRO A 425 -9.82 -24.33 1.89
C PRO A 425 -8.48 -24.18 2.63
N TYR A 426 -7.44 -23.66 1.97
CA TYR A 426 -6.08 -23.59 2.52
C TYR A 426 -5.92 -22.64 3.71
N ASN A 427 -6.86 -21.72 3.92
CA ASN A 427 -6.93 -20.87 5.11
C ASN A 427 -7.05 -21.69 6.42
N HIS A 428 -7.75 -22.83 6.41
CA HIS A 428 -7.87 -23.73 7.57
C HIS A 428 -6.52 -24.38 7.94
N LEU A 429 -5.67 -24.58 6.92
CA LEU A 429 -4.38 -25.25 7.00
C LEU A 429 -3.19 -24.31 7.27
N LEU A 430 -3.43 -23.05 7.67
CA LEU A 430 -2.38 -22.02 7.82
C LEU A 430 -1.67 -21.67 6.49
N GLY A 431 -2.34 -21.83 5.35
CA GLY A 431 -1.81 -21.45 4.04
C GLY A 431 -1.40 -19.98 3.95
N GLY A 432 -2.01 -19.09 4.75
CA GLY A 432 -1.60 -17.68 4.81
C GLY A 432 -0.14 -17.51 5.26
N LYS A 433 0.35 -18.38 6.16
CA LYS A 433 1.77 -18.39 6.56
C LYS A 433 2.67 -18.90 5.45
N LEU A 434 2.22 -19.92 4.69
CA LEU A 434 2.94 -20.42 3.53
C LEU A 434 3.10 -19.30 2.49
N VAL A 435 2.01 -18.63 2.11
CA VAL A 435 2.02 -17.51 1.17
C VAL A 435 2.97 -16.41 1.65
N ALA A 436 2.91 -16.03 2.93
CA ALA A 436 3.78 -15.03 3.49
C ALA A 436 5.27 -15.43 3.47
N LEU A 437 5.59 -16.69 3.75
CA LEU A 437 6.97 -17.20 3.72
C LEU A 437 7.51 -17.33 2.29
N LEU A 438 6.68 -17.75 1.33
CA LEU A 438 7.06 -17.88 -0.08
C LEU A 438 7.42 -16.54 -0.72
N MET A 439 6.96 -15.40 -0.19
CA MET A 439 7.44 -14.08 -0.60
C MET A 439 8.95 -13.91 -0.39
N GLY A 440 9.53 -14.69 0.53
CA GLY A 440 10.97 -14.76 0.81
C GLY A 440 11.79 -15.61 -0.16
N SER A 441 11.17 -16.19 -1.19
CA SER A 441 11.83 -17.17 -2.07
C SER A 441 12.68 -16.53 -3.17
N GLN A 442 13.65 -17.31 -3.68
CA GLN A 442 14.40 -16.95 -4.89
C GLN A 442 13.46 -16.79 -6.09
N ASP A 443 12.44 -17.64 -6.20
CA ASP A 443 11.44 -17.58 -7.27
C ASP A 443 10.78 -16.19 -7.36
N VAL A 444 10.42 -15.60 -6.22
CA VAL A 444 9.83 -14.25 -6.15
C VAL A 444 10.84 -13.18 -6.55
N ARG A 445 12.12 -13.31 -6.14
CA ARG A 445 13.18 -12.37 -6.56
C ARG A 445 13.44 -12.45 -8.06
N ASP A 446 13.44 -13.65 -8.63
CA ASP A 446 13.65 -13.84 -10.06
C ASP A 446 12.50 -13.27 -10.87
N ILE A 447 11.25 -13.51 -10.44
CA ILE A 447 10.06 -12.87 -11.02
C ILE A 447 10.19 -11.34 -10.95
N TYR A 448 10.50 -10.79 -9.77
CA TYR A 448 10.65 -9.34 -9.59
C TYR A 448 11.76 -8.77 -10.48
N SER A 449 12.91 -9.43 -10.54
CA SER A 449 14.04 -8.99 -11.35
C SER A 449 13.69 -9.01 -12.84
N ARG A 450 13.12 -10.10 -13.35
CA ARG A 450 12.67 -10.20 -14.76
C ARG A 450 11.65 -9.11 -15.11
N ARG A 451 10.71 -8.82 -14.21
CA ARG A 451 9.65 -7.84 -14.45
C ARG A 451 10.17 -6.40 -14.54
N TYR A 452 11.19 -6.06 -13.74
CA TYR A 452 11.56 -4.66 -13.53
C TYR A 452 12.98 -4.26 -13.96
N ARG A 453 13.87 -5.21 -14.29
CA ARG A 453 15.25 -4.92 -14.71
C ARG A 453 15.31 -3.99 -15.91
N ASP A 454 14.41 -4.18 -16.86
CA ASP A 454 14.34 -3.40 -18.10
C ASP A 454 13.21 -2.37 -18.07
N GLN A 455 12.80 -1.90 -16.89
CA GLN A 455 11.81 -0.83 -16.78
C GLN A 455 12.48 0.51 -16.46
N ALA A 456 12.27 1.52 -17.30
CA ALA A 456 12.69 2.88 -17.01
C ALA A 456 11.92 3.41 -15.78
N SER A 457 12.64 4.07 -14.87
CA SER A 457 12.03 4.77 -13.74
C SER A 457 11.51 6.11 -14.23
N GLU A 458 10.19 6.21 -14.45
CA GLU A 458 9.55 7.36 -15.12
C GLU A 458 9.92 8.71 -14.50
N ILE A 459 9.90 8.84 -13.17
CA ILE A 459 10.26 10.10 -12.49
C ILE A 459 11.74 10.41 -12.66
N ALA A 460 12.62 9.42 -12.44
CA ALA A 460 14.06 9.61 -12.56
C ALA A 460 14.46 9.92 -14.00
N SER A 461 13.77 9.35 -14.99
CA SER A 461 14.05 9.57 -16.41
C SER A 461 13.66 10.99 -16.85
N GLN A 462 12.54 11.52 -16.33
CA GLN A 462 12.15 12.93 -16.56
C GLN A 462 13.10 13.93 -15.86
N ILE A 463 13.68 13.56 -14.72
CA ILE A 463 14.72 14.36 -14.05
C ILE A 463 16.04 14.32 -14.81
N ALA A 464 16.42 13.16 -15.36
CA ALA A 464 17.66 12.98 -16.11
C ALA A 464 17.57 13.45 -17.57
N GLY A 465 16.36 13.61 -18.11
CA GLY A 465 16.15 13.88 -19.55
C GLY A 465 16.53 12.71 -20.46
N ARG A 466 16.69 11.51 -19.91
CA ARG A 466 17.06 10.26 -20.59
C ARG A 466 16.55 9.07 -19.79
N ALA A 467 16.48 7.88 -20.39
CA ALA A 467 16.03 6.70 -19.66
C ALA A 467 16.95 6.34 -18.46
N ILE A 468 16.38 6.26 -17.25
CA ILE A 468 17.06 5.77 -16.05
C ILE A 468 16.53 4.38 -15.68
N ARG A 469 17.38 3.37 -15.82
CA ARG A 469 17.10 1.97 -15.44
C ARG A 469 17.90 1.63 -14.19
N ARG A 470 17.31 0.87 -13.27
CA ARG A 470 17.94 0.49 -12.00
C ARG A 470 17.95 -1.02 -11.89
N ALA A 471 19.02 -1.57 -11.32
CA ALA A 471 19.12 -3.00 -11.06
C ALA A 471 17.99 -3.45 -10.13
N ALA A 472 17.12 -4.33 -10.62
CA ALA A 472 16.01 -4.89 -9.86
C ALA A 472 16.49 -6.06 -8.98
N ASP A 473 17.30 -5.75 -7.96
CA ASP A 473 17.77 -6.68 -6.95
C ASP A 473 17.05 -6.43 -5.62
N LEU A 474 15.89 -7.09 -5.48
CA LEU A 474 15.04 -7.00 -4.29
C LEU A 474 15.75 -7.64 -3.09
N LYS A 475 15.85 -6.89 -1.98
CA LYS A 475 16.59 -7.29 -0.76
C LYS A 475 15.70 -7.44 0.46
N VAL A 476 14.74 -6.54 0.62
CA VAL A 476 13.89 -6.46 1.80
C VAL A 476 12.43 -6.35 1.41
N LEU A 477 11.59 -7.09 2.12
CA LEU A 477 10.16 -6.90 2.09
C LEU A 477 9.68 -6.28 3.40
N THR A 478 8.73 -5.36 3.30
CA THR A 478 8.01 -4.81 4.46
C THR A 478 6.50 -4.99 4.33
N THR A 479 5.79 -4.92 5.45
CA THR A 479 4.33 -4.89 5.45
C THR A 479 3.81 -4.31 6.75
N THR A 480 2.57 -3.82 6.73
CA THR A 480 1.85 -3.39 7.93
C THR A 480 0.65 -4.29 8.16
N SER A 481 0.41 -4.70 9.40
CA SER A 481 -0.78 -5.49 9.72
C SER A 481 -2.07 -4.72 9.46
N LEU A 482 -3.12 -5.43 9.05
CA LEU A 482 -4.45 -4.85 8.91
C LEU A 482 -5.02 -4.42 10.27
N TYR A 483 -4.94 -5.32 11.24
CA TYR A 483 -5.33 -5.08 12.63
C TYR A 483 -4.07 -4.88 13.47
N GLY A 484 -4.06 -3.87 14.35
CA GLY A 484 -2.95 -3.67 15.31
C GLY A 484 -2.91 -4.69 16.46
N VAL A 485 -3.95 -5.54 16.56
CA VAL A 485 -4.20 -6.49 17.65
C VAL A 485 -4.24 -7.95 17.17
N GLY A 486 -3.90 -8.87 18.07
CA GLY A 486 -3.90 -10.33 17.81
C GLY A 486 -2.84 -10.82 16.81
N GLY A 487 -2.72 -12.13 16.63
CA GLY A 487 -1.84 -12.73 15.61
C GLY A 487 -2.35 -12.47 14.19
N ASN A 488 -1.43 -12.39 13.23
CA ASN A 488 -1.70 -12.36 11.78
C ASN A 488 -0.77 -13.37 11.07
N GLN A 489 -0.87 -13.46 9.74
CA GLN A 489 -0.08 -14.41 8.93
C GLN A 489 1.44 -14.18 9.00
N TYR A 490 1.90 -12.99 9.39
CA TYR A 490 3.31 -12.66 9.57
C TYR A 490 3.81 -12.94 10.99
N SER A 491 2.90 -13.07 11.96
CA SER A 491 3.25 -13.36 13.35
C SER A 491 3.84 -14.77 13.49
N ALA A 492 5.08 -14.83 13.99
CA ALA A 492 5.85 -16.07 14.13
C ALA A 492 5.96 -16.88 12.82
N ALA A 493 5.83 -16.22 11.66
CA ALA A 493 6.05 -16.85 10.37
C ALA A 493 7.56 -16.97 10.13
N LYS A 494 8.07 -18.17 10.38
CA LYS A 494 9.49 -18.49 10.37
C LYS A 494 9.69 -19.96 10.02
N VAL A 495 10.67 -20.24 9.18
CA VAL A 495 11.26 -21.57 8.93
C VAL A 495 12.78 -21.47 9.03
N ILE A 496 13.40 -22.49 9.61
CA ILE A 496 14.85 -22.59 9.87
C ILE A 496 15.42 -23.86 9.21
N PRO A 497 16.73 -23.96 8.98
CA PRO A 497 17.34 -25.12 8.31
C PRO A 497 16.95 -26.48 8.89
N GLN A 498 16.64 -26.57 10.19
CA GLN A 498 16.16 -27.79 10.84
C GLN A 498 14.76 -28.24 10.37
N ASP A 499 13.93 -27.32 9.87
CA ASP A 499 12.59 -27.64 9.36
C ASP A 499 12.64 -28.26 7.95
N SER A 500 13.73 -28.07 7.19
CA SER A 500 13.88 -28.55 5.80
C SER A 500 15.34 -28.71 5.41
N PRO A 501 15.80 -29.92 5.01
CA PRO A 501 17.20 -30.18 4.66
C PRO A 501 17.76 -29.29 3.53
N ASN A 502 16.88 -28.83 2.63
CA ASN A 502 17.25 -28.00 1.48
C ASN A 502 17.26 -26.49 1.82
N LEU A 503 16.87 -26.12 3.04
CA LEU A 503 16.79 -24.72 3.47
C LEU A 503 18.15 -24.25 4.00
N ARG A 504 18.87 -23.48 3.18
CA ARG A 504 20.23 -23.01 3.49
C ARG A 504 20.30 -21.90 4.56
N SER A 505 19.20 -21.18 4.79
CA SER A 505 19.15 -20.07 5.74
C SER A 505 17.74 -19.87 6.28
N GLU A 506 17.62 -19.25 7.45
CA GLU A 506 16.33 -18.86 8.03
C GLU A 506 15.54 -17.94 7.09
N VAL A 507 14.23 -18.20 6.95
CA VAL A 507 13.27 -17.28 6.32
C VAL A 507 12.26 -16.88 7.38
N ARG A 508 12.15 -15.57 7.67
CA ARG A 508 11.25 -15.09 8.72
C ARG A 508 10.69 -13.71 8.45
N TRP A 509 9.46 -13.51 8.90
CA TRP A 509 8.92 -12.19 9.17
C TRP A 509 9.32 -11.77 10.60
N ARG A 510 10.05 -10.66 10.70
CA ARG A 510 10.40 -10.02 11.98
C ARG A 510 9.41 -8.90 12.26
N LYS A 511 8.73 -8.96 13.40
CA LYS A 511 7.99 -7.81 13.93
C LYS A 511 9.00 -6.75 14.34
N LEU A 512 8.85 -5.53 13.82
CA LEU A 512 9.70 -4.39 14.17
C LEU A 512 9.08 -3.62 15.35
N ALA A 513 8.22 -2.66 15.07
CA ALA A 513 7.46 -1.90 16.05
C ALA A 513 6.02 -1.65 15.54
N SER A 514 5.23 -0.90 16.30
CA SER A 514 3.93 -0.40 15.85
C SER A 514 4.06 1.01 15.30
N THR A 515 3.20 1.37 14.35
CA THR A 515 3.12 2.72 13.78
C THR A 515 1.67 3.21 13.79
N THR A 516 1.47 4.46 14.16
CA THR A 516 0.21 5.19 13.94
C THR A 516 0.34 5.91 12.60
N GLY A 517 -0.47 5.51 11.63
CA GLY A 517 -0.44 6.05 10.28
C GLY A 517 -1.65 6.92 9.99
N PHE A 518 -1.59 7.61 8.86
CA PHE A 518 -2.75 8.27 8.25
C PHE A 518 -3.38 7.32 7.22
N THR A 519 -4.70 7.33 7.12
CA THR A 519 -5.41 6.60 6.08
C THR A 519 -6.55 7.40 5.52
N VAL A 520 -6.75 7.26 4.21
CA VAL A 520 -7.89 7.82 3.47
C VAL A 520 -8.87 6.74 3.04
N THR A 521 -8.64 5.48 3.45
CA THR A 521 -9.47 4.32 3.08
C THR A 521 -10.89 4.40 3.63
N HIS A 522 -11.14 5.31 4.58
CA HIS A 522 -12.47 5.53 5.11
C HIS A 522 -13.31 6.55 4.35
N ILE A 523 -12.72 7.24 3.36
CA ILE A 523 -13.41 8.26 2.58
C ILE A 523 -13.76 7.67 1.22
N SER A 524 -15.04 7.64 0.89
CA SER A 524 -15.59 7.05 -0.33
C SER A 524 -15.30 7.88 -1.59
N PRO A 525 -15.41 7.31 -2.79
CA PRO A 525 -15.30 8.07 -4.03
C PRO A 525 -16.33 9.21 -4.14
N GLN A 526 -17.54 9.01 -3.61
CA GLN A 526 -18.61 10.01 -3.58
C GLN A 526 -18.18 11.25 -2.79
N THR A 527 -17.69 11.07 -1.56
CA THR A 527 -17.21 12.17 -0.71
C THR A 527 -16.05 12.92 -1.35
N VAL A 528 -15.11 12.22 -1.99
CA VAL A 528 -14.01 12.88 -2.73
C VAL A 528 -14.54 13.68 -3.93
N GLY A 529 -15.58 13.20 -4.61
CA GLY A 529 -16.28 13.93 -5.66
C GLY A 529 -16.90 15.23 -5.15
N LEU A 530 -17.58 15.17 -3.99
CA LEU A 530 -18.15 16.34 -3.32
C LEU A 530 -17.08 17.35 -2.91
N MET A 531 -15.99 16.89 -2.29
CA MET A 531 -14.85 17.74 -1.93
C MET A 531 -14.23 18.43 -3.15
N ARG A 532 -14.17 17.74 -4.29
CA ARG A 532 -13.69 18.33 -5.54
C ARG A 532 -14.64 19.41 -6.07
N ARG A 533 -15.96 19.17 -6.05
CA ARG A 533 -16.96 20.17 -6.46
C ARG A 533 -16.85 21.43 -5.60
N LEU A 534 -16.79 21.25 -4.27
CA LEU A 534 -16.59 22.35 -3.32
C LEU A 534 -15.32 23.15 -3.61
N ALA A 535 -14.19 22.48 -3.84
CA ALA A 535 -12.93 23.15 -4.15
C ALA A 535 -13.02 23.99 -5.44
N ILE A 536 -13.72 23.50 -6.46
CA ILE A 536 -13.94 24.25 -7.71
C ILE A 536 -14.79 25.49 -7.44
N SER A 537 -15.88 25.40 -6.69
CA SER A 537 -16.74 26.56 -6.38
C SER A 537 -16.01 27.61 -5.56
N VAL A 538 -15.22 27.20 -4.55
CA VAL A 538 -14.51 28.13 -3.66
C VAL A 538 -13.32 28.80 -4.34
N TYR A 539 -12.54 28.07 -5.12
CA TYR A 539 -11.34 28.62 -5.77
C TYR A 539 -11.58 29.10 -7.21
N GLY A 540 -12.80 28.91 -7.73
CA GLY A 540 -13.16 29.16 -9.12
C GLY A 540 -12.48 28.22 -10.12
N ARG A 541 -11.71 27.22 -9.65
CA ARG A 541 -10.93 26.31 -10.51
C ARG A 541 -10.51 25.04 -9.80
N ARG A 542 -10.11 24.04 -10.60
CA ARG A 542 -9.46 22.83 -10.12
C ARG A 542 -7.98 23.09 -9.84
N ARG A 543 -7.56 22.98 -8.58
CA ARG A 543 -6.14 23.13 -8.19
C ARG A 543 -5.36 21.83 -8.18
N ILE A 544 -6.04 20.70 -8.00
CA ILE A 544 -5.43 19.38 -7.88
C ILE A 544 -5.70 18.59 -9.16
N ASN A 545 -4.67 18.51 -10.00
CA ASN A 545 -4.68 17.71 -11.23
C ASN A 545 -4.15 16.28 -10.96
N SER A 546 -4.15 15.46 -12.01
CA SER A 546 -3.64 14.08 -11.92
C SER A 546 -2.21 13.89 -12.43
N VAL A 547 -1.50 14.97 -12.78
CA VAL A 547 -0.21 14.93 -13.48
C VAL A 547 0.79 14.06 -12.73
N PHE A 548 1.42 13.14 -13.45
CA PHE A 548 2.30 12.17 -12.82
C PHE A 548 3.56 12.84 -12.23
N GLY A 549 3.89 12.47 -10.99
CA GLY A 549 5.07 12.95 -10.28
C GLY A 549 4.86 14.19 -9.39
N GLU A 550 3.67 14.76 -9.26
CA GLU A 550 3.39 15.92 -8.37
C GLU A 550 3.38 15.60 -6.85
N GLY A 551 3.97 14.48 -6.42
CA GLY A 551 4.07 14.09 -5.02
C GLY A 551 2.95 13.16 -4.55
N SER A 552 2.39 13.41 -3.36
CA SER A 552 1.38 12.53 -2.75
C SER A 552 0.14 12.35 -3.65
N SER A 553 -0.51 11.19 -3.53
CA SER A 553 -1.71 10.82 -4.29
C SER A 553 -2.67 12.00 -4.49
N PRO A 554 -3.10 12.32 -5.73
CA PRO A 554 -4.11 13.36 -5.99
C PRO A 554 -5.36 13.18 -5.14
N ARG A 555 -5.77 11.94 -4.87
CA ARG A 555 -6.88 11.64 -3.95
C ARG A 555 -6.60 12.15 -2.53
N THR A 556 -5.42 11.86 -1.97
CA THR A 556 -5.04 12.31 -0.63
C THR A 556 -4.93 13.84 -0.55
N ARG A 557 -4.37 14.48 -1.58
CA ARG A 557 -4.34 15.95 -1.68
C ARG A 557 -5.76 16.51 -1.70
N GLN A 558 -6.65 15.95 -2.53
CA GLN A 558 -8.05 16.39 -2.65
C GLN A 558 -8.81 16.26 -1.33
N ILE A 559 -8.58 15.16 -0.60
CA ILE A 559 -9.18 14.95 0.72
C ILE A 559 -8.70 16.01 1.71
N ARG A 560 -7.39 16.26 1.78
CA ARG A 560 -6.84 17.27 2.69
C ARG A 560 -7.35 18.66 2.38
N GLU A 561 -7.43 19.02 1.10
CA GLU A 561 -8.03 20.27 0.65
C GLU A 561 -9.52 20.35 1.05
N GLY A 562 -10.30 19.29 0.80
CA GLY A 562 -11.71 19.22 1.16
C GLY A 562 -11.95 19.36 2.66
N LEU A 563 -11.15 18.69 3.50
CA LEU A 563 -11.22 18.80 4.97
C LEU A 563 -10.91 20.23 5.43
N ASN A 564 -9.89 20.87 4.86
CA ASN A 564 -9.58 22.26 5.15
C ASN A 564 -10.72 23.21 4.74
N LEU A 565 -11.40 22.95 3.61
CA LEU A 565 -12.51 23.77 3.10
C LEU A 565 -13.79 23.70 3.95
N ILE A 566 -13.96 22.63 4.72
CA ILE A 566 -15.02 22.51 5.74
C ILE A 566 -14.54 22.91 7.14
N GLY A 567 -13.27 23.32 7.29
CA GLY A 567 -12.72 23.79 8.57
C GLY A 567 -12.29 22.69 9.55
N ILE A 568 -12.03 21.46 9.06
CA ILE A 568 -11.65 20.32 9.89
C ILE A 568 -10.14 20.07 9.85
N ASN A 569 -9.54 19.83 11.02
CA ASN A 569 -8.16 19.39 11.09
C ASN A 569 -8.02 17.97 10.52
N ASN A 570 -7.12 17.83 9.54
CA ASN A 570 -6.84 16.57 8.87
C ASN A 570 -6.58 15.41 9.84
N ASP A 571 -5.94 15.67 10.98
CA ASP A 571 -5.53 14.63 11.91
C ASP A 571 -6.72 14.00 12.66
N ASP A 572 -7.80 14.76 12.87
CA ASP A 572 -8.97 14.27 13.60
C ASP A 572 -9.68 13.15 12.85
N VAL A 573 -9.67 13.22 11.52
CA VAL A 573 -10.32 12.26 10.62
C VAL A 573 -9.32 11.24 10.09
N LEU A 574 -8.15 11.68 9.59
CA LEU A 574 -7.23 10.82 8.84
C LEU A 574 -6.33 9.96 9.71
N ARG A 575 -6.06 10.34 10.97
CA ARG A 575 -5.13 9.62 11.84
C ARG A 575 -5.78 8.34 12.38
N GLN A 576 -5.14 7.20 12.13
CA GLN A 576 -5.61 5.92 12.65
C GLN A 576 -5.57 5.87 14.19
N SER A 577 -6.63 5.33 14.79
CA SER A 577 -6.73 5.12 16.24
C SER A 577 -5.88 3.95 16.75
N VAL A 578 -5.60 2.98 15.89
CA VAL A 578 -4.91 1.74 16.28
C VAL A 578 -3.59 1.62 15.55
N GLY A 579 -2.49 1.56 16.31
CA GLY A 579 -1.16 1.37 15.76
C GLY A 579 -1.06 0.03 15.01
N ARG A 580 -0.72 0.07 13.72
CA ARG A 580 -0.46 -1.13 12.92
C ARG A 580 0.92 -1.66 13.23
N ARG A 581 1.08 -2.98 13.27
CA ARG A 581 2.38 -3.61 13.48
C ARG A 581 3.12 -3.65 12.15
N VAL A 582 4.37 -3.20 12.17
CA VAL A 582 5.27 -3.26 11.01
C VAL A 582 6.07 -4.54 11.09
N TYR A 583 6.14 -5.25 9.97
CA TYR A 583 6.97 -6.43 9.81
C TYR A 583 7.96 -6.22 8.66
N ALA A 584 9.12 -6.86 8.76
CA ALA A 584 10.12 -6.90 7.71
C ALA A 584 10.66 -8.32 7.52
N MET A 585 11.11 -8.61 6.31
CA MET A 585 11.80 -9.85 5.94
C MET A 585 13.04 -9.49 5.12
N GLU A 586 14.18 -10.00 5.56
CA GLU A 586 15.40 -10.04 4.75
C GLU A 586 15.29 -11.24 3.80
N LEU A 587 15.50 -11.03 2.50
CA LEU A 587 15.35 -12.09 1.52
C LEU A 587 16.55 -13.05 1.49
N PHE A 588 17.68 -12.63 2.04
CA PHE A 588 18.87 -13.45 2.25
C PHE A 588 19.61 -12.95 3.50
N PRO A 589 20.54 -13.74 4.08
CA PRO A 589 21.29 -13.30 5.25
C PRO A 589 22.03 -11.98 5.00
N ASN A 590 21.85 -11.01 5.90
CA ASN A 590 22.42 -9.66 5.85
C ASN A 590 21.92 -8.79 4.67
N ALA A 591 20.75 -9.10 4.10
CA ALA A 591 20.15 -8.28 3.04
C ALA A 591 19.88 -6.84 3.51
N ARG A 592 19.62 -6.63 4.81
CA ARG A 592 19.47 -5.28 5.38
C ARG A 592 20.76 -4.46 5.28
N ASP A 593 21.90 -5.05 5.62
CA ASP A 593 23.19 -4.33 5.57
C ASP A 593 23.62 -4.09 4.12
N THR A 594 23.36 -5.06 3.24
CA THR A 594 23.54 -4.90 1.78
C THR A 594 22.68 -3.77 1.22
N LEU A 595 21.46 -3.59 1.76
CA LEU A 595 20.54 -2.54 1.37
C LEU A 595 21.01 -1.16 1.83
N ALA A 596 21.53 -1.06 3.07
CA ALA A 596 22.10 0.18 3.59
C ALA A 596 23.29 0.65 2.76
N GLY A 597 24.13 -0.28 2.31
CA GLY A 597 25.18 -0.02 1.31
C GLY A 597 26.47 0.59 1.86
N PHE A 598 26.68 0.53 3.18
CA PHE A 598 27.89 1.03 3.86
C PHE A 598 28.97 -0.04 4.08
N ASP A 599 28.76 -1.28 3.60
CA ASP A 599 29.79 -2.33 3.63
C ASP A 599 29.93 -2.96 2.24
N PRO A 600 30.98 -2.62 1.48
CA PRO A 600 31.19 -3.13 0.12
C PRO A 600 31.54 -4.63 0.11
N ARG A 601 31.90 -5.23 1.26
CA ARG A 601 32.24 -6.65 1.37
C ARG A 601 30.98 -7.53 1.38
N VAL A 602 29.83 -6.98 1.74
CA VAL A 602 28.56 -7.71 1.77
C VAL A 602 27.94 -7.70 0.37
N ARG A 603 27.83 -8.88 -0.24
CA ARG A 603 27.21 -9.05 -1.56
C ARG A 603 25.81 -9.64 -1.46
N SER A 604 24.99 -9.32 -2.46
CA SER A 604 23.69 -9.98 -2.65
C SER A 604 23.90 -11.50 -2.76
N LYS A 605 23.15 -12.26 -1.99
CA LYS A 605 23.19 -13.73 -1.97
C LYS A 605 21.89 -14.29 -2.52
N ASN A 606 21.89 -15.57 -2.91
CA ASN A 606 20.65 -16.25 -3.28
C ASN A 606 19.75 -16.42 -2.06
N SER A 607 18.46 -16.24 -2.29
CA SER A 607 17.39 -16.58 -1.37
C SER A 607 17.13 -18.10 -1.39
N PRO A 608 16.47 -18.66 -0.37
CA PRO A 608 16.01 -20.03 -0.44
C PRO A 608 14.99 -20.28 -1.55
N ALA A 609 15.02 -21.47 -2.15
CA ALA A 609 14.02 -21.87 -3.14
C ALA A 609 12.62 -22.01 -2.51
N ALA A 610 11.57 -21.72 -3.28
CA ALA A 610 10.18 -21.87 -2.83
C ALA A 610 9.88 -23.29 -2.31
N THR A 611 10.45 -24.32 -2.95
CA THR A 611 10.29 -25.73 -2.54
C THR A 611 10.90 -26.00 -1.16
N ALA A 612 12.09 -25.47 -0.86
CA ALA A 612 12.72 -25.62 0.45
C ALA A 612 11.93 -24.92 1.56
N ILE A 613 11.36 -23.74 1.26
CA ILE A 613 10.46 -23.01 2.17
C ILE A 613 9.16 -23.78 2.39
N ALA A 614 8.57 -24.32 1.32
CA ALA A 614 7.35 -25.12 1.38
C ALA A 614 7.55 -26.36 2.26
N ASP A 615 8.65 -27.11 2.08
CA ASP A 615 9.01 -28.25 2.93
C ASP A 615 9.10 -27.86 4.42
N GLY A 616 9.75 -26.72 4.70
CA GLY A 616 9.84 -26.20 6.07
C GLY A 616 8.48 -25.88 6.66
N TRP A 617 7.56 -25.32 5.86
CA TRP A 617 6.18 -25.07 6.28
C TRP A 617 5.38 -26.37 6.48
N LEU A 618 5.55 -27.37 5.60
CA LEU A 618 4.89 -28.67 5.73
C LEU A 618 5.27 -29.34 7.06
N SER A 619 6.57 -29.39 7.36
CA SER A 619 7.10 -29.97 8.60
C SER A 619 6.65 -29.19 9.83
N ARG A 620 6.87 -27.88 9.83
CA ARG A 620 6.68 -27.03 11.02
C ARG A 620 5.22 -26.72 11.34
N TRP A 621 4.39 -26.55 10.32
CA TRP A 621 3.02 -26.04 10.47
C TRP A 621 1.98 -27.04 10.02
N LEU A 622 2.06 -27.58 8.79
CA LEU A 622 0.99 -28.44 8.28
C LEU A 622 0.91 -29.76 9.05
N ALA A 623 2.03 -30.45 9.26
CA ALA A 623 2.09 -31.72 9.95
C ALA A 623 1.40 -31.69 11.34
N PRO A 624 1.76 -30.78 12.28
CA PRO A 624 1.03 -30.70 13.54
C PRO A 624 -0.42 -30.21 13.38
N ARG A 625 -0.71 -29.39 12.36
CA ARG A 625 -2.05 -28.82 12.13
C ARG A 625 -3.08 -29.86 11.72
N ILE A 626 -2.72 -30.81 10.86
CA ILE A 626 -3.64 -31.86 10.38
C ILE A 626 -3.94 -32.92 11.44
N GLY A 627 -3.16 -32.98 12.53
CA GLY A 627 -3.46 -33.86 13.67
C GLY A 627 -4.65 -33.40 14.51
N LYS A 628 -5.20 -32.22 14.24
CA LYS A 628 -6.36 -31.68 14.96
C LYS A 628 -7.66 -32.06 14.25
N ALA A 629 -8.49 -32.88 14.88
CA ALA A 629 -9.76 -33.34 14.33
C ALA A 629 -10.68 -32.19 13.89
N GLU A 630 -10.77 -31.12 14.69
CA GLU A 630 -11.54 -29.90 14.36
C GLU A 630 -11.12 -29.27 13.02
N ILE A 631 -9.83 -29.33 12.67
CA ILE A 631 -9.30 -28.73 11.45
C ILE A 631 -9.62 -29.62 10.25
N MET A 632 -9.53 -30.93 10.42
CA MET A 632 -9.91 -31.88 9.38
C MET A 632 -11.41 -31.84 9.08
N ALA A 633 -12.25 -31.66 10.11
CA ALA A 633 -13.68 -31.47 9.95
C ALA A 633 -14.01 -30.16 9.18
N GLN A 634 -13.45 -29.03 9.60
CA GLN A 634 -13.63 -27.75 8.89
C GLN A 634 -13.15 -27.83 7.44
N LEU A 635 -12.02 -28.50 7.19
CA LEU A 635 -11.50 -28.72 5.85
C LEU A 635 -12.51 -29.54 5.01
N ALA A 636 -13.06 -30.61 5.58
CA ALA A 636 -14.02 -31.47 4.90
C ALA A 636 -15.38 -30.79 4.62
N GLU A 637 -15.67 -29.62 5.19
CA GLU A 637 -16.86 -28.81 4.89
C GLU A 637 -16.63 -27.79 3.76
N ALA A 638 -15.39 -27.38 3.53
CA ALA A 638 -15.05 -26.31 2.59
C ALA A 638 -15.19 -26.75 1.13
N ARG A 639 -16.34 -26.45 0.50
CA ARG A 639 -16.59 -26.71 -0.93
C ARG A 639 -16.17 -25.54 -1.82
N PRO A 640 -15.77 -25.79 -3.08
CA PRO A 640 -15.50 -24.74 -4.06
C PRO A 640 -16.62 -23.69 -4.20
N ARG A 641 -17.88 -24.14 -4.20
CA ARG A 641 -19.06 -23.25 -4.30
C ARG A 641 -19.23 -22.31 -3.11
N GLY A 642 -18.71 -22.64 -1.93
CA GLY A 642 -18.86 -21.79 -0.75
C GLY A 642 -18.25 -20.39 -0.91
N ILE A 643 -17.23 -20.23 -1.76
CA ILE A 643 -16.69 -18.90 -2.10
C ILE A 643 -17.70 -18.10 -2.94
N SER A 644 -18.34 -18.75 -3.92
CA SER A 644 -19.36 -18.13 -4.77
C SER A 644 -20.57 -17.72 -3.96
N ASP A 645 -21.08 -18.61 -3.10
CA ASP A 645 -22.24 -18.35 -2.24
C ASP A 645 -22.00 -17.15 -1.32
N GLU A 646 -20.79 -17.05 -0.75
CA GLU A 646 -20.38 -15.91 0.08
C GLU A 646 -20.29 -14.61 -0.73
N LEU A 647 -19.73 -14.64 -1.94
CA LEU A 647 -19.69 -13.46 -2.81
C LEU A 647 -21.10 -13.00 -3.18
N GLN A 648 -21.99 -13.92 -3.56
CA GLN A 648 -23.38 -13.60 -3.92
C GLN A 648 -24.16 -13.03 -2.73
N ARG A 649 -23.97 -13.59 -1.52
CA ARG A 649 -24.54 -13.04 -0.29
C ARG A 649 -24.06 -11.60 -0.06
N ARG A 650 -22.76 -11.35 -0.18
CA ARG A 650 -22.15 -10.02 0.01
C ARG A 650 -22.57 -9.01 -1.06
N ILE A 651 -22.80 -9.44 -2.31
CA ILE A 651 -23.36 -8.60 -3.37
C ILE A 651 -24.76 -8.13 -3.00
N ARG A 652 -25.64 -9.03 -2.51
CA ARG A 652 -26.99 -8.67 -2.06
C ARG A 652 -26.95 -7.67 -0.89
N GLU A 653 -26.11 -7.92 0.11
CA GLU A 653 -25.92 -7.02 1.26
C GLU A 653 -25.37 -5.64 0.88
N GLY A 654 -24.61 -5.54 -0.22
CA GLY A 654 -24.12 -4.26 -0.70
C GLY A 654 -25.15 -3.48 -1.53
N GLY A 655 -26.13 -4.18 -2.10
CA GLY A 655 -27.15 -3.64 -3.01
C GLY A 655 -28.45 -3.21 -2.33
N THR A 656 -28.66 -3.56 -1.06
CA THR A 656 -29.79 -3.05 -0.26
C THR A 656 -29.66 -1.53 -0.13
N LYS A 657 -30.42 -0.80 -0.96
CA LYS A 657 -30.65 0.63 -0.85
C LYS A 657 -31.35 0.89 0.48
N GLY A 658 -30.74 1.64 1.39
CA GLY A 658 -31.42 2.16 2.57
C GLY A 658 -32.42 3.27 2.24
N THR A 659 -33.31 3.08 1.25
CA THR A 659 -34.11 4.18 0.68
C THR A 659 -35.51 3.84 0.17
N GLU A 660 -36.08 2.66 0.48
CA GLU A 660 -37.48 2.39 0.10
C GLU A 660 -38.47 2.20 1.28
N GLU A 661 -38.02 1.95 2.51
CA GLU A 661 -38.94 1.81 3.66
C GLU A 661 -38.92 2.97 4.67
N VAL A 662 -37.85 3.77 4.72
CA VAL A 662 -37.73 4.86 5.74
C VAL A 662 -38.43 6.15 5.29
N SER A 663 -38.63 6.36 3.99
CA SER A 663 -39.29 7.54 3.42
C SER A 663 -40.77 7.64 3.78
N THR A 664 -41.40 6.53 4.15
CA THR A 664 -42.87 6.44 4.31
C THR A 664 -43.33 6.69 5.75
N LEU A 665 -42.41 6.84 6.71
CA LEU A 665 -42.73 6.93 8.14
C LEU A 665 -42.70 8.35 8.73
N LEU A 666 -42.45 9.40 7.94
CA LEU A 666 -42.36 10.78 8.46
C LEU A 666 -43.24 11.84 7.74
N ILE A 667 -44.22 11.44 6.91
CA ILE A 667 -45.18 12.38 6.26
C ILE A 667 -46.65 12.09 6.67
N ARG A 668 -46.90 11.51 7.84
CA ARG A 668 -48.27 11.40 8.39
C ARG A 668 -48.33 11.76 9.87
N LYS A 669 -48.07 13.02 10.19
CA LYS A 669 -48.59 13.70 11.39
C LYS A 669 -48.69 15.19 11.08
N GLY A 670 -49.83 15.55 10.51
CA GLY A 670 -50.18 16.90 10.14
C GLY A 670 -51.52 16.86 9.44
N ASP A 671 -52.55 16.46 10.17
CA ASP A 671 -53.97 16.68 9.88
C ASP A 671 -54.73 16.45 11.18
N GLU A 672 -54.95 17.54 11.93
CA GLU A 672 -56.05 17.64 12.89
C GLU A 672 -57.31 18.08 12.13
N PRO A 673 -58.49 17.51 12.47
CA PRO A 673 -59.73 18.25 12.34
C PRO A 673 -60.46 18.39 13.69
N GLU A 674 -60.87 19.64 13.92
CA GLU A 674 -61.79 20.23 14.93
C GLU A 674 -61.39 20.25 16.41
#